data_AF-A0A7S0U8X1-F1
#
_entry.id   AF-A0A7S0U8X1-F1
#
_cell.length_a   1.000
_cell.length_b   1.000
_cell.length_c   1.000
_cell.angle_alpha   90.00
_cell.angle_beta   90.00
_cell.angle_gamma   90.00
#
_symmetry.space_group_name_H-M   'P 1'
#
loop_
_entity.id
_entity.type
_entity.pdbx_description
1 polymer ?
#
loop_
_entity_poly.entity_id
_entity_poly.type
_entity_poly.pdbx_seq_one_letter_code
_entity_poly.pdbx_strand_id
1 'polypeptide(L)'
;GFAAGPFISIFDPGAPQKLSYYCLPCPGAEQLLSFSTQFVCRALSILEQTTGCQLPCDGPYAKVFVEGTYATWHSQPSLCVASSALLHDPAIVEQAFDTARELVHALAQQWFGVGALVRPESLQDLWLLHGLAGHVTNLCLRKLFGNNAYMHHIFVETEAACEENVTLVSGAAVDPHEHFEPKKVRKATLVMRLIEKRMGEANFRKLLTMLLQRAKQHNDRQLNMERFFKAARKCSGMDIENSMRHWWTSSRCPVFTCNFYLNRRRNQVEFAMRVHHEARKLKHKDTLTVRVYETEVTYDRTVHVDEEFVTDDYPHISRSRKNKRDREAEKEGEPLIIQDMMDKYDSPLLWMRVDPEMLWIRKVDFKQSDFMWVYQLYKDKNVAAQIEAIRGLSSTIKQDQPPPDSVRSLLVRSLSETLEDPQLFHTVRSYAAKTLGQLSCPDAGPAGEGAGPVRWIGVPALLNHIRRRYVDRDTGLPKPNNFSNVADYFVKKSVIEALGDARQAGGAAVDSEVFTTLFSLLKHNDNSSNDISDGHYIAVLISAMARAATGEIPGETNKTVKQLERYMRRDWLMPSFGHSVTCAALEATRVLQERGLTAHDLSPFVKHAKVGNSSQVRSAAFRCIAQLTPSHPGLLTLLMSVVRSEMVPAVRLSILEALLDGPAQRIARGGVVV
;
A
#
# COMPACT_ATOMS: atom_id res chain seq x y z
N GLY A 1 30.17 6.02 -11.94
CA GLY A 1 29.55 5.17 -12.96
C GLY A 1 29.40 5.99 -14.22
N PHE A 2 29.17 5.33 -15.35
CA PHE A 2 29.02 5.98 -16.64
C PHE A 2 27.95 5.25 -17.43
N ALA A 3 27.27 5.96 -18.32
CA ALA A 3 26.35 5.39 -19.30
C ALA A 3 26.80 5.87 -20.67
N ALA A 4 27.04 4.94 -21.59
CA ALA A 4 27.43 5.23 -22.96
C ALA A 4 26.49 4.51 -23.91
N GLY A 5 25.93 5.25 -24.87
CA GLY A 5 24.91 4.76 -25.76
C GLY A 5 24.37 5.89 -26.64
N PRO A 6 23.53 5.58 -27.63
CA PRO A 6 22.97 6.55 -28.55
C PRO A 6 21.83 7.33 -27.89
N PHE A 7 22.08 8.06 -26.81
CA PHE A 7 21.02 8.70 -26.03
C PHE A 7 20.42 9.91 -26.74
N ILE A 8 19.09 10.01 -26.67
CA ILE A 8 18.40 11.28 -26.85
C ILE A 8 18.51 12.04 -25.53
N SER A 9 18.73 13.36 -25.60
CA SER A 9 18.87 14.23 -24.43
C SER A 9 17.85 15.35 -24.46
N ILE A 10 17.20 15.59 -23.34
CA ILE A 10 16.40 16.81 -23.11
C ILE A 10 16.91 17.51 -21.84
N PHE A 11 16.85 18.83 -21.82
CA PHE A 11 17.11 19.63 -20.63
C PHE A 11 15.79 20.01 -19.98
N ASP A 12 15.75 20.06 -18.65
CA ASP A 12 14.53 20.45 -17.94
C ASP A 12 14.18 21.92 -18.25
N PRO A 13 12.94 22.25 -18.65
CA PRO A 13 12.58 23.62 -19.01
C PRO A 13 12.63 24.58 -17.81
N GLY A 14 12.38 24.10 -16.59
CA GLY A 14 12.40 24.91 -15.37
C GLY A 14 13.79 25.06 -14.75
N ALA A 15 14.72 24.15 -15.06
CA ALA A 15 16.09 24.19 -14.54
C ALA A 15 17.12 23.60 -15.54
N PRO A 16 17.29 24.21 -16.73
CA PRO A 16 18.04 23.59 -17.83
C PRO A 16 19.53 23.42 -17.54
N GLN A 17 20.09 24.25 -16.65
CA GLN A 17 21.48 24.14 -16.20
C GLN A 17 21.70 23.13 -15.06
N LYS A 18 20.63 22.73 -14.36
CA LYS A 18 20.71 21.85 -13.19
C LYS A 18 20.25 20.42 -13.49
N LEU A 19 19.37 20.21 -14.47
CA LEU A 19 18.71 18.93 -14.71
C LEU A 19 18.77 18.58 -16.20
N SER A 20 19.23 17.35 -16.47
CA SER A 20 19.27 16.79 -17.83
C SER A 20 18.77 15.36 -17.81
N TYR A 21 18.03 14.97 -18.84
CA TYR A 21 17.38 13.68 -18.95
C TYR A 21 17.80 12.99 -20.25
N TYR A 22 18.06 11.69 -20.17
CA TYR A 22 18.56 10.89 -21.27
C TYR A 22 17.79 9.58 -21.37
N CYS A 23 17.41 9.16 -22.57
CA CYS A 23 16.85 7.83 -22.80
C CYS A 23 17.34 7.26 -24.13
N LEU A 24 17.18 5.94 -24.29
CA LEU A 24 17.48 5.30 -25.57
C LEU A 24 16.44 5.73 -26.64
N PRO A 25 16.82 5.80 -27.92
CA PRO A 25 15.91 6.21 -28.98
C PRO A 25 14.81 5.18 -29.16
N CYS A 26 13.57 5.63 -29.05
CA CYS A 26 12.37 4.88 -29.39
C CYS A 26 11.31 5.83 -29.95
N PRO A 27 10.27 5.32 -30.62
CA PRO A 27 9.17 6.15 -31.09
C PRO A 27 8.56 6.96 -29.93
N GLY A 28 8.50 8.29 -30.05
CA GLY A 28 7.97 9.16 -29.00
C GLY A 28 8.87 9.34 -27.77
N ALA A 29 10.14 8.90 -27.81
CA ALA A 29 11.08 8.96 -26.69
C ALA A 29 11.13 10.33 -25.98
N GLU A 30 11.19 11.43 -26.73
CA GLU A 30 11.24 12.78 -26.17
C GLU A 30 9.96 13.13 -25.39
N GLN A 31 8.79 12.74 -25.90
CA GLN A 31 7.50 12.99 -25.25
C GLN A 31 7.39 12.18 -23.96
N LEU A 32 7.73 10.89 -24.01
CA LEU A 32 7.75 10.01 -22.84
C LEU A 32 8.71 10.54 -21.77
N LEU A 33 9.92 10.93 -22.17
CA LEU A 33 10.94 11.46 -21.29
C LEU A 33 10.51 12.79 -20.65
N SER A 34 9.97 13.71 -21.45
CA SER A 34 9.46 15.01 -20.98
C SER A 34 8.33 14.83 -19.99
N PHE A 35 7.31 14.03 -20.32
CA PHE A 35 6.16 13.80 -19.44
C PHE A 35 6.56 13.12 -18.12
N SER A 36 7.37 12.06 -18.21
CA SER A 36 7.80 11.28 -17.03
C SER A 36 8.70 12.06 -16.07
N THR A 37 9.28 13.19 -16.50
CA THR A 37 10.21 14.01 -15.72
C THR A 37 9.69 15.42 -15.39
N GLN A 38 8.55 15.85 -15.92
CA GLN A 38 8.03 17.22 -15.80
C GLN A 38 7.89 17.76 -14.36
N PHE A 39 7.68 16.88 -13.37
CA PHE A 39 7.52 17.26 -11.97
C PHE A 39 8.85 17.41 -11.23
N VAL A 40 9.97 16.94 -11.80
CA VAL A 40 11.27 16.81 -11.11
C VAL A 40 11.82 18.18 -10.72
N CYS A 41 11.68 19.21 -11.56
CA CYS A 41 12.08 20.58 -11.19
C CYS A 41 11.31 21.13 -9.98
N ARG A 42 10.00 20.86 -9.90
CA ARG A 42 9.18 21.22 -8.74
C ARG A 42 9.61 20.43 -7.51
N ALA A 43 9.86 19.12 -7.66
CA ALA A 43 10.35 18.28 -6.58
C ALA A 43 11.72 18.73 -6.06
N LEU A 44 12.63 19.13 -6.95
CA LEU A 44 13.92 19.72 -6.61
C LEU A 44 13.75 20.96 -5.74
N SER A 45 12.88 21.89 -6.16
CA SER A 45 12.61 23.12 -5.40
C SER A 45 12.08 22.81 -3.98
N ILE A 46 11.19 21.83 -3.86
CA ILE A 46 10.67 21.37 -2.57
C ILE A 46 11.77 20.75 -1.71
N LEU A 47 12.64 19.92 -2.29
CA LEU A 47 13.75 19.29 -1.58
C LEU A 47 14.77 20.33 -1.12
N GLU A 48 15.18 21.28 -1.97
CA GLU A 48 16.08 22.37 -1.60
C GLU A 48 15.51 23.22 -0.46
N GLN A 49 14.20 23.51 -0.49
CA GLN A 49 13.52 24.20 0.61
C GLN A 49 13.54 23.38 1.90
N THR A 50 13.26 22.08 1.81
CA THR A 50 13.15 21.16 2.96
C THR A 50 14.51 20.91 3.61
N THR A 51 15.55 20.70 2.82
CA THR A 51 16.91 20.44 3.29
C THR A 51 17.66 21.71 3.68
N GLY A 52 17.25 22.88 3.16
CA GLY A 52 17.97 24.14 3.33
C GLY A 52 19.29 24.19 2.54
N CYS A 53 19.49 23.25 1.60
CA CYS A 53 20.71 23.13 0.80
C CYS A 53 20.36 22.94 -0.67
N GLN A 54 20.95 23.76 -1.54
CA GLN A 54 20.86 23.58 -2.99
C GLN A 54 21.41 22.22 -3.42
N LEU A 55 21.00 21.76 -4.60
CA LEU A 55 21.48 20.51 -5.19
C LEU A 55 23.02 20.43 -5.13
N PRO A 56 23.60 19.41 -4.46
CA PRO A 56 25.04 19.34 -4.24
C PRO A 56 25.74 18.64 -5.41
N CYS A 57 25.65 19.24 -6.60
CA CYS A 57 26.30 18.77 -7.81
C CYS A 57 27.06 19.93 -8.46
N ASP A 58 28.29 19.69 -8.91
CA ASP A 58 29.12 20.71 -9.57
C ASP A 58 28.70 20.95 -11.04
N GLY A 59 27.84 20.09 -11.59
CA GLY A 59 27.24 20.19 -12.92
C GLY A 59 25.79 19.71 -12.93
N PRO A 60 25.16 19.58 -14.11
CA PRO A 60 23.78 19.14 -14.21
C PRO A 60 23.64 17.72 -13.66
N TYR A 61 22.59 17.48 -12.87
CA TYR A 61 22.21 16.14 -12.46
C TYR A 61 21.53 15.43 -13.64
N ALA A 62 22.21 14.43 -14.16
CA ALA A 62 21.77 13.63 -15.29
C ALA A 62 20.94 12.43 -14.82
N LYS A 63 19.70 12.28 -15.32
CA LYS A 63 18.95 11.02 -15.19
C LYS A 63 18.98 10.28 -16.54
N VAL A 64 19.47 9.04 -16.53
CA VAL A 64 19.62 8.21 -17.73
C VAL A 64 18.73 6.99 -17.61
N PHE A 65 17.80 6.81 -18.54
CA PHE A 65 16.84 5.70 -18.56
C PHE A 65 17.32 4.62 -19.53
N VAL A 66 17.53 3.41 -19.02
CA VAL A 66 18.03 2.25 -19.78
C VAL A 66 17.24 0.98 -19.47
N GLU A 67 17.22 0.05 -20.41
CA GLU A 67 16.62 -1.26 -20.21
C GLU A 67 17.53 -2.20 -19.41
N GLY A 68 16.93 -3.22 -18.77
CA GLY A 68 17.67 -4.32 -18.15
C GLY A 68 18.43 -3.97 -16.86
N THR A 69 18.05 -2.90 -16.17
CA THR A 69 18.67 -2.53 -14.89
C THR A 69 18.42 -3.59 -13.81
N TYR A 70 19.40 -3.78 -12.92
CA TYR A 70 19.27 -4.70 -11.78
C TYR A 70 18.27 -4.18 -10.73
N ALA A 71 18.25 -2.86 -10.50
CA ALA A 71 17.29 -2.18 -9.62
C ALA A 71 16.53 -1.11 -10.40
N THR A 72 15.44 -0.61 -9.84
CA THR A 72 14.63 0.46 -10.46
C THR A 72 15.46 1.70 -10.79
N TRP A 73 16.43 2.04 -9.94
CA TRP A 73 17.43 3.05 -10.21
C TRP A 73 18.68 2.84 -9.36
N HIS A 74 19.78 3.44 -9.80
CA HIS A 74 21.06 3.52 -9.10
C HIS A 74 21.53 4.97 -9.12
N SER A 75 21.66 5.58 -7.94
CA SER A 75 22.00 7.00 -7.79
C SER A 75 23.48 7.16 -7.43
N GLN A 76 24.14 8.08 -8.13
CA GLN A 76 25.53 8.49 -7.95
C GLN A 76 25.59 10.02 -7.95
N PRO A 77 26.69 10.63 -7.49
CA PRO A 77 26.85 12.09 -7.57
C PRO A 77 26.63 12.57 -9.00
N SER A 78 25.70 13.52 -9.19
CA SER A 78 25.36 14.11 -10.48
C SER A 78 24.80 13.15 -11.55
N LEU A 79 24.59 11.86 -11.24
CA LEU A 79 24.09 10.87 -12.21
C LEU A 79 23.13 9.88 -11.55
N CYS A 80 22.00 9.61 -12.18
CA CYS A 80 21.08 8.53 -11.82
C CYS A 80 20.78 7.66 -13.03
N VAL A 81 21.15 6.38 -12.96
CA VAL A 81 20.77 5.39 -13.97
C VAL A 81 19.49 4.72 -13.52
N ALA A 82 18.40 4.89 -14.26
CA ALA A 82 17.07 4.39 -13.95
C ALA A 82 16.58 3.42 -15.02
N SER A 83 15.63 2.56 -14.64
CA SER A 83 14.94 1.67 -15.56
C SER A 83 14.09 2.48 -16.54
N SER A 84 14.15 2.14 -17.83
CA SER A 84 13.24 2.68 -18.85
C SER A 84 11.77 2.33 -18.58
N ALA A 85 11.49 1.35 -17.70
CA ALA A 85 10.13 1.04 -17.24
C ALA A 85 9.46 2.18 -16.45
N LEU A 86 10.21 3.22 -16.07
CA LEU A 86 9.63 4.43 -15.46
C LEU A 86 9.11 5.42 -16.52
N LEU A 87 9.49 5.26 -17.79
CA LEU A 87 9.04 6.13 -18.87
C LEU A 87 7.64 5.71 -19.31
N HIS A 88 6.69 6.62 -19.27
CA HIS A 88 5.29 6.34 -19.57
C HIS A 88 4.59 7.52 -20.26
N ASP A 89 3.49 7.19 -20.93
CA ASP A 89 2.62 8.15 -21.61
C ASP A 89 1.63 8.80 -20.61
N PRO A 90 1.15 10.04 -20.85
CA PRO A 90 0.09 10.65 -20.06
C PRO A 90 -1.15 9.78 -19.82
N ALA A 91 -1.47 8.88 -20.74
CA ALA A 91 -2.57 7.95 -20.62
C ALA A 91 -2.36 6.88 -19.53
N ILE A 92 -1.15 6.70 -18.99
CA ILE A 92 -0.81 5.69 -17.97
C ILE A 92 -0.78 6.32 -16.58
N VAL A 93 -1.96 6.52 -15.99
CA VAL A 93 -2.11 7.26 -14.73
C VAL A 93 -1.52 6.55 -13.50
N GLU A 94 -1.52 5.21 -13.46
CA GLU A 94 -0.95 4.49 -12.31
C GLU A 94 0.56 4.64 -12.20
N GLN A 95 1.27 4.52 -13.33
CA GLN A 95 2.72 4.60 -13.39
C GLN A 95 3.25 5.99 -12.97
N ALA A 96 2.44 7.03 -13.10
CA ALA A 96 2.82 8.39 -12.72
C ALA A 96 3.18 8.50 -11.22
N PHE A 97 2.43 7.83 -10.33
CA PHE A 97 2.68 7.88 -8.89
C PHE A 97 3.95 7.14 -8.48
N ASP A 98 4.17 5.96 -9.07
CA ASP A 98 5.37 5.17 -8.79
C ASP A 98 6.62 5.83 -9.37
N THR A 99 6.54 6.33 -10.60
CA THR A 99 7.63 7.12 -11.22
C THR A 99 7.98 8.33 -10.38
N ALA A 100 6.98 9.05 -9.86
CA ALA A 100 7.23 10.19 -8.99
C ALA A 100 7.97 9.78 -7.70
N ARG A 101 7.53 8.72 -7.03
CA ARG A 101 8.20 8.22 -5.82
C ARG A 101 9.66 7.86 -6.09
N GLU A 102 9.90 7.06 -7.12
CA GLU A 102 11.24 6.55 -7.46
C GLU A 102 12.18 7.69 -7.89
N LEU A 103 11.73 8.60 -8.75
CA LEU A 103 12.57 9.70 -9.24
C LEU A 103 12.86 10.76 -8.17
N VAL A 104 11.91 11.03 -7.26
CA VAL A 104 12.12 11.92 -6.11
C VAL A 104 13.08 11.27 -5.11
N HIS A 105 12.93 9.97 -4.83
CA HIS A 105 13.85 9.27 -3.94
C HIS A 105 15.28 9.25 -4.50
N ALA A 106 15.43 8.93 -5.78
CA ALA A 106 16.72 8.95 -6.47
C ALA A 106 17.39 10.34 -6.45
N LEU A 107 16.59 11.40 -6.48
CA LEU A 107 17.05 12.79 -6.35
C LEU A 107 17.43 13.13 -4.90
N ALA A 108 16.64 12.72 -3.91
CA ALA A 108 16.95 12.90 -2.49
C ALA A 108 18.28 12.24 -2.08
N GLN A 109 18.65 11.14 -2.75
CA GLN A 109 19.93 10.46 -2.59
C GLN A 109 21.16 11.30 -2.97
N GLN A 110 20.98 12.48 -3.61
CA GLN A 110 22.09 13.40 -3.86
C GLN A 110 22.56 14.13 -2.58
N TRP A 111 21.65 14.35 -1.62
CA TRP A 111 22.00 14.93 -0.32
C TRP A 111 22.43 13.85 0.68
N PHE A 112 21.70 12.73 0.74
CA PHE A 112 21.91 11.64 1.71
C PHE A 112 21.99 10.29 0.99
N GLY A 113 23.18 9.69 0.93
CA GLY A 113 23.39 8.41 0.23
C GLY A 113 24.86 8.00 0.20
N VAL A 114 25.15 6.80 -0.32
CA VAL A 114 26.53 6.24 -0.32
C VAL A 114 27.53 7.15 -1.05
N GLY A 115 27.13 7.69 -2.20
CA GLY A 115 27.96 8.60 -3.00
C GLY A 115 27.76 10.09 -2.69
N ALA A 116 26.72 10.43 -1.94
CA ALA A 116 26.12 11.76 -1.82
C ALA A 116 27.03 12.82 -1.16
N LEU A 117 26.47 14.01 -0.92
CA LEU A 117 27.14 15.04 -0.12
C LEU A 117 27.47 14.54 1.29
N VAL A 118 26.49 13.92 1.96
CA VAL A 118 26.66 13.26 3.27
C VAL A 118 26.70 11.76 3.05
N ARG A 119 27.77 11.13 3.55
CA ARG A 119 28.15 9.74 3.34
C ARG A 119 28.20 9.00 4.67
N PRO A 120 27.96 7.68 4.68
CA PRO A 120 28.04 6.92 5.91
C PRO A 120 29.51 6.73 6.28
N GLU A 121 29.83 6.74 7.58
CA GLU A 121 31.17 6.42 8.05
C GLU A 121 31.44 4.91 7.93
N SER A 122 30.43 4.08 8.22
CA SER A 122 30.46 2.63 8.06
C SER A 122 29.17 2.10 7.43
N LEU A 123 29.16 0.84 6.97
CA LEU A 123 27.94 0.19 6.47
C LEU A 123 26.82 0.14 7.53
N GLN A 124 27.17 0.10 8.82
CA GLN A 124 26.19 0.13 9.91
C GLN A 124 25.47 1.47 10.05
N ASP A 125 26.05 2.56 9.53
CA ASP A 125 25.44 3.90 9.56
C ASP A 125 24.53 4.16 8.36
N LEU A 126 24.47 3.23 7.40
CA LEU A 126 23.75 3.44 6.14
C LEU A 126 22.25 3.67 6.33
N TRP A 127 21.65 3.07 7.37
CA TRP A 127 20.24 3.27 7.70
C TRP A 127 19.92 4.74 7.99
N LEU A 128 20.87 5.52 8.53
CA LEU A 128 20.66 6.96 8.76
C LEU A 128 20.41 7.67 7.43
N LEU A 129 21.18 7.35 6.39
CA LEU A 129 21.06 8.00 5.09
C LEU A 129 19.82 7.53 4.33
N HIS A 130 19.54 6.22 4.35
CA HIS A 130 18.30 5.69 3.80
C HIS A 130 17.07 6.31 4.48
N GLY A 131 17.10 6.42 5.81
CA GLY A 131 16.04 7.03 6.58
C GLY A 131 15.87 8.51 6.25
N LEU A 132 16.96 9.28 6.20
CA LEU A 132 16.92 10.70 5.87
C LEU A 132 16.38 10.92 4.46
N ALA A 133 16.94 10.24 3.46
CA ALA A 133 16.51 10.32 2.07
C ALA A 133 15.04 9.90 1.88
N GLY A 134 14.63 8.78 2.49
CA GLY A 134 13.24 8.31 2.45
C GLY A 134 12.28 9.29 3.13
N HIS A 135 12.67 9.85 4.27
CA HIS A 135 11.82 10.78 4.99
C HIS A 135 11.63 12.12 4.24
N VAL A 136 12.71 12.73 3.71
CA VAL A 136 12.55 13.95 2.88
C VAL A 136 11.82 13.67 1.56
N THR A 137 11.96 12.46 1.01
CA THR A 137 11.14 12.01 -0.13
C THR A 137 9.66 12.03 0.23
N ASN A 138 9.28 11.46 1.38
CA ASN A 138 7.89 11.43 1.83
C ASN A 138 7.34 12.83 2.12
N LEU A 139 8.14 13.75 2.66
CA LEU A 139 7.75 15.14 2.82
C LEU A 139 7.55 15.85 1.48
N CYS A 140 8.38 15.56 0.47
CA CYS A 140 8.23 16.09 -0.88
C CYS A 140 6.94 15.56 -1.54
N LEU A 141 6.72 14.25 -1.51
CA LEU A 141 5.52 13.62 -2.05
C LEU A 141 4.24 14.09 -1.35
N ARG A 142 4.28 14.38 -0.04
CA ARG A 142 3.17 15.00 0.69
C ARG A 142 2.78 16.37 0.11
N LYS A 143 3.74 17.18 -0.34
CA LYS A 143 3.47 18.48 -0.99
C LYS A 143 3.01 18.33 -2.44
N LEU A 144 3.39 17.25 -3.13
CA LEU A 144 2.99 16.99 -4.51
C LEU A 144 1.60 16.34 -4.61
N PHE A 145 1.29 15.37 -3.74
CA PHE A 145 0.08 14.53 -3.82
C PHE A 145 -0.91 14.72 -2.67
N GLY A 146 -0.56 15.54 -1.68
CA GLY A 146 -1.44 15.91 -0.57
C GLY A 146 -1.34 15.00 0.66
N ASN A 147 -2.01 15.44 1.73
CA ASN A 147 -1.88 14.84 3.05
C ASN A 147 -2.53 13.46 3.18
N ASN A 148 -3.65 13.22 2.50
CA ASN A 148 -4.38 11.95 2.56
C ASN A 148 -3.56 10.80 1.97
N ALA A 149 -2.94 11.03 0.81
CA ALA A 149 -2.02 10.07 0.20
C ALA A 149 -0.79 9.81 1.09
N TYR A 150 -0.23 10.86 1.71
CA TYR A 150 0.86 10.72 2.67
C TYR A 150 0.47 9.89 3.90
N MET A 151 -0.66 10.18 4.53
CA MET A 151 -1.10 9.43 5.72
C MET A 151 -1.43 7.98 5.39
N HIS A 152 -2.04 7.71 4.23
CA HIS A 152 -2.24 6.36 3.74
C HIS A 152 -0.91 5.63 3.52
N HIS A 153 0.09 6.29 2.91
CA HIS A 153 1.42 5.70 2.73
C HIS A 153 2.07 5.37 4.08
N ILE A 154 2.09 6.31 5.04
CA ILE A 154 2.65 6.05 6.37
C ILE A 154 1.94 4.89 7.07
N PHE A 155 0.61 4.81 6.95
CA PHE A 155 -0.17 3.69 7.48
C PHE A 155 0.30 2.35 6.92
N VAL A 156 0.32 2.20 5.58
CA VAL A 156 0.71 0.96 4.90
C VAL A 156 2.17 0.58 5.20
N GLU A 157 3.10 1.54 5.17
CA GLU A 157 4.50 1.27 5.49
C GLU A 157 4.69 0.85 6.95
N THR A 158 3.90 1.41 7.87
CA THR A 158 3.95 1.03 9.29
C THR A 158 3.48 -0.41 9.50
N GLU A 159 2.40 -0.82 8.82
CA GLU A 159 1.92 -2.21 8.88
C GLU A 159 2.95 -3.17 8.31
N ALA A 160 3.48 -2.90 7.12
CA ALA A 160 4.49 -3.74 6.49
C ALA A 160 5.76 -3.86 7.34
N ALA A 161 6.24 -2.76 7.94
CA ALA A 161 7.39 -2.79 8.84
C ALA A 161 7.16 -3.66 10.10
N CYS A 162 5.91 -3.75 10.58
CA CYS A 162 5.56 -4.62 11.71
C CYS A 162 5.59 -6.11 11.33
N GLU A 163 5.28 -6.45 10.09
CA GLU A 163 5.27 -7.84 9.59
C GLU A 163 6.69 -8.36 9.31
N GLU A 164 7.57 -7.50 8.80
CA GLU A 164 8.91 -7.89 8.35
C GLU A 164 9.92 -8.16 9.48
N ASN A 165 9.70 -7.62 10.68
CA ASN A 165 10.48 -7.88 11.89
C ASN A 165 12.01 -7.73 11.72
N VAL A 166 12.48 -6.57 11.25
CA VAL A 166 13.89 -6.33 10.89
C VAL A 166 14.61 -5.40 11.87
N THR A 167 15.88 -5.65 12.16
CA THR A 167 16.76 -4.69 12.88
C THR A 167 17.50 -3.77 11.92
N LEU A 168 17.70 -2.51 12.32
CA LEU A 168 18.49 -1.55 11.52
C LEU A 168 19.98 -1.63 11.85
N VAL A 169 20.29 -1.84 13.13
CA VAL A 169 21.66 -2.03 13.63
C VAL A 169 21.76 -3.44 14.22
N SER A 170 22.67 -4.24 13.67
CA SER A 170 23.00 -5.57 14.17
C SER A 170 24.40 -5.55 14.77
N GLY A 171 24.60 -6.26 15.88
CA GLY A 171 25.94 -6.45 16.46
C GLY A 171 26.79 -7.48 15.70
N ALA A 172 26.21 -8.25 14.78
CA ALA A 172 26.93 -9.22 13.96
C ALA A 172 27.43 -8.59 12.66
N ALA A 173 28.49 -9.17 12.07
CA ALA A 173 28.87 -8.85 10.70
C ALA A 173 27.74 -9.26 9.75
N VAL A 174 27.24 -8.31 8.99
CA VAL A 174 26.13 -8.50 8.06
C VAL A 174 26.67 -8.41 6.64
N ASP A 175 26.12 -9.17 5.71
CA ASP A 175 26.43 -9.01 4.29
C ASP A 175 26.07 -7.56 3.85
N PRO A 176 26.95 -6.86 3.09
CA PRO A 176 26.69 -5.50 2.63
C PRO A 176 25.34 -5.34 1.90
N HIS A 177 24.87 -6.35 1.17
CA HIS A 177 23.60 -6.32 0.44
C HIS A 177 22.41 -6.18 1.37
N GLU A 178 22.45 -6.80 2.55
CA GLU A 178 21.34 -6.73 3.49
C GLU A 178 21.04 -5.31 3.95
N HIS A 179 22.00 -4.38 3.89
CA HIS A 179 21.78 -2.98 4.26
C HIS A 179 20.91 -2.21 3.25
N PHE A 180 20.80 -2.72 2.02
CA PHE A 180 20.01 -2.14 0.94
C PHE A 180 18.63 -2.81 0.77
N GLU A 181 18.30 -3.80 1.60
CA GLU A 181 17.00 -4.47 1.53
C GLU A 181 15.83 -3.48 1.74
N PRO A 182 14.76 -3.54 0.91
CA PRO A 182 13.63 -2.62 1.02
C PRO A 182 13.03 -2.52 2.42
N LYS A 183 12.94 -3.64 3.14
CA LYS A 183 12.46 -3.73 4.52
C LYS A 183 13.28 -2.91 5.53
N LYS A 184 14.62 -2.83 5.37
CA LYS A 184 15.47 -1.97 6.21
C LYS A 184 15.29 -0.50 5.86
N VAL A 185 15.25 -0.18 4.57
CA VAL A 185 15.01 1.20 4.09
C VAL A 185 13.66 1.72 4.57
N ARG A 186 12.61 0.89 4.52
CA ARG A 186 11.27 1.19 5.05
C ARG A 186 11.31 1.54 6.53
N LYS A 187 11.84 0.64 7.37
CA LYS A 187 11.92 0.86 8.81
C LYS A 187 12.77 2.10 9.13
N ALA A 188 13.92 2.28 8.48
CA ALA A 188 14.76 3.47 8.65
C ALA A 188 14.01 4.78 8.34
N THR A 189 13.21 4.79 7.26
CA THR A 189 12.38 5.94 6.87
C THR A 189 11.34 6.29 7.93
N LEU A 190 10.67 5.28 8.50
CA LEU A 190 9.71 5.47 9.58
C LEU A 190 10.38 5.97 10.87
N VAL A 191 11.55 5.41 11.23
CA VAL A 191 12.31 5.88 12.40
C VAL A 191 12.71 7.34 12.25
N MET A 192 13.12 7.78 11.06
CA MET A 192 13.43 9.20 10.82
C MET A 192 12.21 10.11 10.94
N ARG A 193 11.04 9.64 10.50
CA ARG A 193 9.78 10.35 10.77
C ARG A 193 9.51 10.46 12.27
N LEU A 194 9.72 9.40 13.04
CA LEU A 194 9.53 9.46 14.50
C LEU A 194 10.49 10.46 15.17
N ILE A 195 11.75 10.51 14.70
CA ILE A 195 12.75 11.48 15.17
C ILE A 195 12.28 12.91 14.85
N GLU A 196 11.82 13.17 13.62
CA GLU A 196 11.24 14.47 13.23
C GLU A 196 10.05 14.85 14.12
N LYS A 197 9.14 13.92 14.39
CA LYS A 197 7.97 14.17 15.25
C LYS A 197 8.34 14.47 16.71
N ARG A 198 9.34 13.79 17.26
CA ARG A 198 9.82 14.07 18.62
C ARG A 198 10.60 15.38 18.72
N MET A 199 11.36 15.74 17.70
CA MET A 199 12.13 16.99 17.67
C MET A 199 11.31 18.23 17.33
N GLY A 200 10.24 18.04 16.55
CA GLY A 200 9.53 19.11 15.85
C GLY A 200 10.17 19.48 14.51
N GLU A 201 9.32 19.83 13.54
CA GLU A 201 9.70 20.11 12.15
C GLU A 201 10.80 21.18 12.02
N ALA A 202 10.71 22.27 12.80
CA ALA A 202 11.69 23.35 12.77
C ALA A 202 13.10 22.90 13.21
N ASN A 203 13.17 22.11 14.29
CA ASN A 203 14.43 21.58 14.81
C ASN A 203 15.02 20.52 13.85
N PHE A 204 14.16 19.71 13.24
CA PHE A 204 14.59 18.74 12.25
C PHE A 204 15.15 19.43 10.98
N ARG A 205 14.49 20.47 10.48
CA ARG A 205 15.01 21.28 9.36
C ARG A 205 16.36 21.93 9.69
N LYS A 206 16.52 22.42 10.91
CA LYS A 206 17.80 22.94 11.42
C LYS A 206 18.87 21.84 11.46
N LEU A 207 18.52 20.63 11.88
CA LEU A 207 19.42 19.46 11.86
C LEU A 207 19.89 19.15 10.44
N LEU A 208 18.97 19.01 9.48
CA LEU A 208 19.31 18.76 8.07
C LEU A 208 20.27 19.82 7.53
N THR A 209 19.94 21.10 7.74
CA THR A 209 20.75 22.23 7.28
C THR A 209 22.15 22.17 7.89
N MET A 210 22.26 21.90 9.19
CA MET A 210 23.54 21.81 9.90
C MET A 210 24.41 20.65 9.38
N LEU A 211 23.82 19.47 9.14
CA LEU A 211 24.55 18.32 8.60
C LEU A 211 25.09 18.61 7.19
N LEU A 212 24.25 19.21 6.33
CA LEU A 212 24.60 19.50 4.93
C LEU A 212 25.60 20.65 4.81
N GLN A 213 25.45 21.71 5.61
CA GLN A 213 26.41 22.81 5.64
C GLN A 213 27.78 22.35 6.14
N ARG A 214 27.83 21.48 7.16
CA ARG A 214 29.08 20.90 7.64
C ARG A 214 29.80 20.10 6.53
N ALA A 215 29.05 19.27 5.81
CA ALA A 215 29.60 18.50 4.69
C ALA A 215 30.10 19.39 3.55
N LYS A 216 29.41 20.51 3.26
CA LYS A 216 29.77 21.43 2.17
C LYS A 216 30.93 22.36 2.52
N GLN A 217 30.92 22.97 3.71
CA GLN A 217 31.87 24.02 4.10
C GLN A 217 33.14 23.47 4.74
N HIS A 218 33.04 22.43 5.56
CA HIS A 218 34.18 21.84 6.27
C HIS A 218 34.74 20.58 5.60
N ASN A 219 34.16 20.19 4.46
CA ASN A 219 34.46 18.95 3.75
C ASN A 219 34.36 17.69 4.62
N ASP A 220 33.65 17.77 5.75
CA ASP A 220 33.39 16.66 6.67
C ASP A 220 32.10 15.97 6.27
N ARG A 221 32.24 15.06 5.29
CA ARG A 221 31.12 14.39 4.62
C ARG A 221 30.66 13.13 5.35
N GLN A 222 31.36 12.68 6.40
CA GLN A 222 31.05 11.42 7.07
C GLN A 222 30.04 11.61 8.20
N LEU A 223 29.01 10.77 8.19
CA LEU A 223 27.98 10.69 9.21
C LEU A 223 27.98 9.30 9.85
N ASN A 224 28.03 9.28 11.17
CA ASN A 224 27.80 8.11 12.00
C ASN A 224 26.70 8.42 13.04
N MET A 225 26.27 7.41 13.79
CA MET A 225 25.25 7.59 14.84
C MET A 225 25.63 8.65 15.88
N GLU A 226 26.86 8.63 16.41
CA GLU A 226 27.30 9.58 17.44
C GLU A 226 27.21 11.04 16.95
N ARG A 227 27.73 11.31 15.75
CA ARG A 227 27.69 12.62 15.11
C ARG A 227 26.26 13.07 14.84
N PHE A 228 25.42 12.16 14.33
CA PHE A 228 24.01 12.44 14.07
C PHE A 228 23.25 12.81 15.35
N PHE A 229 23.35 12.00 16.41
CA PHE A 229 22.62 12.26 17.65
C PHE A 229 23.17 13.43 18.45
N LYS A 230 24.49 13.69 18.40
CA LYS A 230 25.08 14.92 18.96
C LYS A 230 24.57 16.17 18.25
N ALA A 231 24.45 16.10 16.92
CA ALA A 231 23.85 17.17 16.12
C ALA A 231 22.36 17.35 16.46
N ALA A 232 21.61 16.26 16.57
CA ALA A 232 20.19 16.30 16.90
C ALA A 232 19.96 16.90 18.31
N ARG A 233 20.74 16.49 19.31
CA ARG A 233 20.71 17.05 20.67
C ARG A 233 21.04 18.54 20.68
N LYS A 234 22.00 19.00 19.87
CA LYS A 234 22.31 20.44 19.74
C LYS A 234 21.14 21.24 19.15
N CYS A 235 20.34 20.63 18.27
CA CYS A 235 19.19 21.28 17.65
C CYS A 235 17.94 21.29 18.53
N SER A 236 17.62 20.17 19.19
CA SER A 236 16.37 20.02 19.96
C SER A 236 16.53 20.19 21.47
N GLY A 237 17.75 20.07 22.01
CA GLY A 237 18.01 19.98 23.45
C GLY A 237 17.64 18.62 24.07
N MET A 238 17.13 17.67 23.28
CA MET A 238 16.62 16.38 23.77
C MET A 238 17.61 15.23 23.55
N ASP A 239 17.58 14.24 24.44
CA ASP A 239 18.35 13.00 24.30
C ASP A 239 17.58 11.95 23.48
N ILE A 240 17.60 12.14 22.16
CA ILE A 240 16.88 11.27 21.21
C ILE A 240 17.49 9.87 21.17
N GLU A 241 18.83 9.77 21.23
CA GLU A 241 19.51 8.49 21.12
C GLU A 241 19.05 7.51 22.20
N ASN A 242 19.09 7.94 23.46
CA ASN A 242 18.72 7.07 24.57
C ASN A 242 17.21 6.81 24.61
N SER A 243 16.39 7.81 24.28
CA SER A 243 14.93 7.68 24.32
C SER A 243 14.33 6.85 23.18
N MET A 244 15.04 6.70 22.06
CA MET A 244 14.54 6.02 20.85
C MET A 244 15.36 4.79 20.44
N ARG A 245 16.38 4.40 21.22
CA ARG A 245 17.33 3.33 20.88
C ARG A 245 16.69 2.04 20.38
N HIS A 246 15.58 1.65 20.98
CA HIS A 246 14.87 0.42 20.64
C HIS A 246 14.41 0.36 19.17
N TRP A 247 14.13 1.49 18.53
CA TRP A 247 13.61 1.52 17.18
C TRP A 247 14.59 1.00 16.13
N TRP A 248 15.91 1.11 16.37
CA TRP A 248 16.93 0.58 15.47
C TRP A 248 17.60 -0.70 15.97
N THR A 249 17.56 -0.98 17.28
CA THR A 249 18.16 -2.21 17.85
C THR A 249 17.22 -3.41 17.90
N SER A 250 15.91 -3.18 18.03
CA SER A 250 14.92 -4.27 18.16
C SER A 250 14.34 -4.64 16.81
N SER A 251 14.16 -5.94 16.55
CA SER A 251 13.54 -6.45 15.32
C SER A 251 12.03 -6.25 15.33
N ARG A 252 11.38 -6.62 16.43
CA ARG A 252 9.91 -6.66 16.54
C ARG A 252 9.31 -5.34 16.96
N CYS A 253 8.14 -5.05 16.41
CA CYS A 253 7.33 -3.89 16.75
C CYS A 253 6.33 -4.23 17.87
N PRO A 254 5.99 -3.27 18.76
CA PRO A 254 4.98 -3.48 19.79
C PRO A 254 3.60 -3.75 19.19
N VAL A 255 2.87 -4.67 19.82
CA VAL A 255 1.46 -4.92 19.55
C VAL A 255 0.66 -4.52 20.78
N PHE A 256 -0.20 -3.53 20.63
CA PHE A 256 -1.07 -3.04 21.70
C PHE A 256 -2.45 -3.66 21.55
N THR A 257 -2.93 -4.32 22.60
CA THR A 257 -4.32 -4.75 22.70
C THR A 257 -5.00 -3.82 23.68
N CYS A 258 -5.88 -2.93 23.20
CA CYS A 258 -6.56 -1.96 24.06
C CYS A 258 -8.07 -2.20 24.10
N ASN A 259 -8.64 -1.95 25.28
CA ASN A 259 -10.07 -2.04 25.55
C ASN A 259 -10.46 -0.91 26.52
N PHE A 260 -11.74 -0.58 26.59
CA PHE A 260 -12.23 0.42 27.53
C PHE A 260 -13.65 0.12 27.99
N TYR A 261 -14.02 0.71 29.12
CA TYR A 261 -15.35 0.62 29.69
C TYR A 261 -15.83 1.99 30.17
N LEU A 262 -17.04 2.41 29.76
CA LEU A 262 -17.65 3.65 30.25
C LEU A 262 -18.45 3.37 31.54
N ASN A 263 -17.89 3.78 32.67
CA ASN A 263 -18.54 3.71 33.97
C ASN A 263 -19.41 4.95 34.23
N ARG A 264 -20.69 4.87 33.84
CA ARG A 264 -21.66 5.97 34.02
C ARG A 264 -21.95 6.33 35.48
N ARG A 265 -21.72 5.42 36.43
CA ARG A 265 -21.93 5.71 37.86
C ARG A 265 -20.80 6.59 38.42
N ARG A 266 -19.58 6.37 37.93
CA ARG A 266 -18.39 7.14 38.32
C ARG A 266 -18.09 8.32 37.39
N ASN A 267 -18.81 8.44 36.28
CA ASN A 267 -18.49 9.37 35.19
C ASN A 267 -17.01 9.25 34.77
N GLN A 268 -16.58 8.01 34.51
CA GLN A 268 -15.19 7.71 34.12
C GLN A 268 -15.18 6.73 32.95
N VAL A 269 -14.22 6.90 32.06
CA VAL A 269 -13.83 5.91 31.05
C VAL A 269 -12.62 5.16 31.60
N GLU A 270 -12.83 3.89 31.96
CA GLU A 270 -11.78 3.00 32.42
C GLU A 270 -11.08 2.42 31.18
N PHE A 271 -9.87 2.87 30.88
CA PHE A 271 -9.07 2.42 29.74
C PHE A 271 -8.06 1.38 30.19
N ALA A 272 -7.94 0.30 29.42
CA ALA A 272 -6.97 -0.77 29.66
C ALA A 272 -6.20 -1.08 28.38
N MET A 273 -4.90 -1.26 28.52
CA MET A 273 -4.00 -1.63 27.44
C MET A 273 -3.07 -2.73 27.89
N ARG A 274 -2.95 -3.76 27.06
CA ARG A 274 -1.91 -4.79 27.18
C ARG A 274 -0.89 -4.61 26.06
N VAL A 275 0.38 -4.63 26.41
CA VAL A 275 1.48 -4.54 25.46
C VAL A 275 2.07 -5.94 25.27
N HIS A 276 1.94 -6.50 24.07
CA HIS A 276 2.56 -7.77 23.75
C HIS A 276 4.00 -7.53 23.29
N HIS A 277 4.95 -7.99 24.09
CA HIS A 277 6.38 -8.03 23.78
C HIS A 277 6.92 -9.45 23.92
N GLU A 278 7.77 -9.90 22.99
CA GLU A 278 8.53 -11.14 23.18
C GLU A 278 9.86 -10.94 23.91
N ALA A 279 10.42 -9.74 23.88
CA ALA A 279 11.61 -9.43 24.65
C ALA A 279 11.24 -9.24 26.12
N ARG A 280 11.73 -10.14 27.00
CA ARG A 280 11.42 -10.28 28.44
C ARG A 280 11.52 -9.03 29.34
N LYS A 281 11.79 -7.82 28.82
CA LYS A 281 11.66 -6.55 29.55
C LYS A 281 11.33 -5.41 28.58
N LEU A 282 10.17 -4.77 28.78
CA LEU A 282 9.98 -3.37 28.39
C LEU A 282 11.04 -2.57 29.15
N LYS A 283 12.13 -2.17 28.48
CA LYS A 283 13.10 -1.23 29.06
C LYS A 283 12.73 0.22 28.81
N HIS A 284 11.61 0.49 28.12
CA HIS A 284 11.35 1.79 27.53
C HIS A 284 10.03 2.36 28.04
N LYS A 285 10.19 3.41 28.85
CA LYS A 285 9.14 4.33 29.25
C LYS A 285 8.92 5.30 28.11
N ASP A 286 7.78 5.20 27.44
CA ASP A 286 7.39 6.13 26.40
C ASP A 286 5.89 6.42 26.52
N THR A 287 5.43 7.49 25.89
CA THR A 287 4.05 7.93 25.98
C THR A 287 3.28 7.59 24.72
N LEU A 288 2.05 7.13 24.90
CA LEU A 288 1.10 6.82 23.83
C LEU A 288 -0.09 7.76 23.96
N THR A 289 -0.46 8.43 22.87
CA THR A 289 -1.62 9.33 22.87
C THR A 289 -2.90 8.54 22.61
N VAL A 290 -3.86 8.64 23.52
CA VAL A 290 -5.23 8.16 23.34
C VAL A 290 -6.14 9.38 23.20
N ARG A 291 -6.81 9.50 22.04
CA ARG A 291 -7.78 10.57 21.76
C ARG A 291 -9.19 10.08 22.03
N VAL A 292 -9.90 10.78 22.89
CA VAL A 292 -11.28 10.46 23.28
C VAL A 292 -12.21 11.45 22.58
N TYR A 293 -13.21 10.92 21.87
CA TYR A 293 -14.25 11.70 21.22
C TYR A 293 -15.56 11.52 21.99
N GLU A 294 -16.02 12.60 22.61
CA GLU A 294 -17.32 12.69 23.26
C GLU A 294 -18.25 13.60 22.43
N THR A 295 -19.53 13.68 22.81
CA THR A 295 -20.52 14.48 22.08
C THR A 295 -20.19 15.97 22.03
N GLU A 296 -19.66 16.54 23.11
CA GLU A 296 -19.40 17.98 23.22
C GLU A 296 -17.91 18.33 23.07
N VAL A 297 -17.01 17.38 23.38
CA VAL A 297 -15.57 17.64 23.46
C VAL A 297 -14.75 16.49 22.88
N THR A 298 -13.62 16.84 22.29
CA THR A 298 -12.54 15.91 21.93
C THR A 298 -11.30 16.30 22.71
N TYR A 299 -10.63 15.33 23.36
CA TYR A 299 -9.42 15.60 24.13
C TYR A 299 -8.40 14.45 24.01
N ASP A 300 -7.13 14.80 24.18
CA ASP A 300 -6.00 13.87 24.15
C ASP A 300 -5.55 13.51 25.56
N ARG A 301 -5.24 12.23 25.77
CA ARG A 301 -4.65 11.69 26.99
C ARG A 301 -3.35 10.98 26.68
N THR A 302 -2.37 11.13 27.55
CA THR A 302 -1.06 10.52 27.41
C THR A 302 -0.96 9.34 28.37
N VAL A 303 -0.91 8.14 27.80
CA VAL A 303 -0.72 6.88 28.53
C VAL A 303 0.77 6.60 28.61
N HIS A 304 1.27 6.30 29.80
CA HIS A 304 2.67 5.93 30.00
C HIS A 304 2.83 4.42 29.83
N VAL A 305 3.60 4.01 28.82
CA VAL A 305 3.84 2.60 28.48
C VAL A 305 5.04 2.09 29.26
N ASP A 306 4.86 1.93 30.57
CA ASP A 306 5.93 1.50 31.49
C ASP A 306 5.86 0.00 31.82
N GLU A 307 4.67 -0.59 31.71
CA GLU A 307 4.34 -1.95 32.15
C GLU A 307 3.66 -2.78 31.05
N GLU A 308 3.60 -4.11 31.21
CA GLU A 308 2.87 -4.97 30.26
C GLU A 308 1.37 -4.66 30.24
N PHE A 309 0.81 -4.33 31.40
CA PHE A 309 -0.59 -3.96 31.58
C PHE A 309 -0.65 -2.54 32.09
N VAL A 310 -1.33 -1.67 31.36
CA VAL A 310 -1.53 -0.27 31.73
C VAL A 310 -3.02 -0.03 31.83
N THR A 311 -3.48 0.42 32.99
CA THR A 311 -4.85 0.86 33.21
C THR A 311 -4.84 2.33 33.57
N ASP A 312 -5.71 3.11 32.95
CA ASP A 312 -5.79 4.55 33.15
C ASP A 312 -7.27 4.98 33.11
N ASP A 313 -7.68 5.80 34.07
CA ASP A 313 -9.08 6.23 34.20
C ASP A 313 -9.22 7.68 33.75
N TYR A 314 -10.04 7.92 32.72
CA TYR A 314 -10.27 9.27 32.20
C TYR A 314 -11.60 9.82 32.73
N PRO A 315 -11.66 11.09 33.17
CA PRO A 315 -12.92 11.71 33.53
C PRO A 315 -13.78 11.85 32.29
N HIS A 316 -15.02 11.39 32.38
CA HIS A 316 -16.04 11.60 31.37
C HIS A 316 -16.65 13.00 31.56
N ILE A 317 -16.56 13.86 30.55
CA ILE A 317 -16.85 15.31 30.68
C ILE A 317 -18.26 15.64 30.18
N SER A 318 -18.63 15.11 29.02
CA SER A 318 -19.87 15.45 28.33
C SER A 318 -21.09 14.91 29.06
N ARG A 319 -22.18 15.69 29.10
CA ARG A 319 -23.42 15.22 29.72
C ARG A 319 -24.20 14.37 28.73
N SER A 320 -24.89 13.33 29.22
CA SER A 320 -25.89 12.64 28.40
C SER A 320 -26.99 13.64 27.99
N ARG A 321 -27.44 13.54 26.74
CA ARG A 321 -28.31 14.51 26.06
C ARG A 321 -29.69 14.57 26.74
N LYS A 322 -29.94 15.48 27.69
CA LYS A 322 -31.21 15.45 28.46
C LYS A 322 -32.43 16.02 27.71
N ASN A 323 -32.24 16.94 26.76
CA ASN A 323 -33.34 17.62 26.06
C ASN A 323 -33.58 17.06 24.66
N LYS A 324 -34.84 16.76 24.33
CA LYS A 324 -35.25 16.25 23.01
C LYS A 324 -34.98 17.26 21.87
N ARG A 325 -35.19 18.55 22.13
CA ARG A 325 -34.99 19.62 21.13
C ARG A 325 -33.53 19.75 20.68
N ASP A 326 -32.60 19.65 21.63
CA ASP A 326 -31.16 19.73 21.35
C ASP A 326 -30.69 18.49 20.56
N ARG A 327 -31.25 17.31 20.86
CA ARG A 327 -31.04 16.09 20.07
C ARG A 327 -31.53 16.24 18.63
N GLU A 328 -32.69 16.86 18.42
CA GLU A 328 -33.28 17.04 17.09
C GLU A 328 -32.51 18.07 16.24
N ALA A 329 -32.03 19.15 16.86
CA ALA A 329 -31.18 20.14 16.19
C ALA A 329 -29.82 19.54 15.76
N GLU A 330 -29.19 18.71 16.60
CA GLU A 330 -27.94 18.03 16.24
C GLU A 330 -28.11 16.99 15.11
N LYS A 331 -29.30 16.41 14.97
CA LYS A 331 -29.58 15.48 13.86
C LYS A 331 -29.71 16.21 12.52
N GLU A 332 -30.10 17.47 12.55
CA GLU A 332 -30.33 18.27 11.35
C GLU A 332 -28.99 18.50 10.63
N GLY A 333 -28.84 17.88 9.46
CA GLY A 333 -27.61 17.91 8.66
C GLY A 333 -26.71 16.67 8.78
N GLU A 334 -27.05 15.72 9.67
CA GLU A 334 -26.32 14.45 9.77
C GLU A 334 -26.77 13.43 8.72
N PRO A 335 -25.88 12.53 8.24
CA PRO A 335 -26.29 11.40 7.44
C PRO A 335 -27.33 10.54 8.18
N LEU A 336 -28.29 9.98 7.44
CA LEU A 336 -29.36 9.17 8.02
C LEU A 336 -28.83 8.02 8.90
N ILE A 337 -27.70 7.39 8.55
CA ILE A 337 -27.08 6.37 9.39
C ILE A 337 -26.69 6.92 10.76
N ILE A 338 -26.12 8.12 10.80
CA ILE A 338 -25.71 8.76 12.06
C ILE A 338 -26.95 9.14 12.88
N GLN A 339 -28.01 9.64 12.23
CA GLN A 339 -29.29 9.87 12.90
C GLN A 339 -29.85 8.58 13.52
N ASP A 340 -29.83 7.46 12.78
CA ASP A 340 -30.24 6.14 13.28
C ASP A 340 -29.40 5.70 14.48
N MET A 341 -28.08 5.97 14.48
CA MET A 341 -27.21 5.66 15.61
C MET A 341 -27.52 6.55 16.83
N MET A 342 -27.78 7.84 16.62
CA MET A 342 -28.13 8.78 17.68
C MET A 342 -29.45 8.40 18.38
N ASP A 343 -30.38 7.79 17.64
CA ASP A 343 -31.65 7.30 18.20
C ASP A 343 -31.52 6.01 18.98
N LYS A 344 -30.67 5.08 18.51
CA LYS A 344 -30.49 3.77 19.14
C LYS A 344 -29.54 3.80 20.33
N TYR A 345 -28.49 4.62 20.27
CA TYR A 345 -27.41 4.63 21.24
C TYR A 345 -27.32 5.99 21.95
N ASP A 346 -27.83 6.04 23.18
CA ASP A 346 -27.63 7.19 24.08
C ASP A 346 -26.31 7.02 24.83
N SER A 347 -25.19 7.20 24.12
CA SER A 347 -23.84 7.21 24.69
C SER A 347 -23.19 8.59 24.49
N PRO A 348 -22.72 9.24 25.58
CA PRO A 348 -22.00 10.51 25.47
C PRO A 348 -20.55 10.32 25.00
N LEU A 349 -20.02 9.09 25.07
CA LEU A 349 -18.76 8.69 24.44
C LEU A 349 -19.06 8.17 23.03
N LEU A 350 -18.47 8.80 22.02
CA LEU A 350 -18.72 8.50 20.60
C LEU A 350 -17.74 7.46 20.05
N TRP A 351 -16.42 7.67 20.18
CA TRP A 351 -15.38 6.69 19.87
C TRP A 351 -14.04 7.10 20.50
N MET A 352 -13.05 6.20 20.45
CA MET A 352 -11.69 6.46 20.91
C MET A 352 -10.68 6.11 19.82
N ARG A 353 -9.51 6.74 19.86
CA ARG A 353 -8.38 6.43 18.96
C ARG A 353 -7.10 6.28 19.74
N VAL A 354 -6.35 5.24 19.41
CA VAL A 354 -5.04 4.97 19.97
C VAL A 354 -3.98 5.37 18.95
N ASP A 355 -3.05 6.22 19.35
CA ASP A 355 -1.96 6.74 18.52
C ASP A 355 -2.44 7.40 17.21
N PRO A 356 -3.25 8.48 17.30
CA PRO A 356 -3.87 9.10 16.12
C PRO A 356 -2.87 9.70 15.12
N GLU A 357 -1.66 10.05 15.59
CA GLU A 357 -0.58 10.64 14.78
C GLU A 357 0.45 9.62 14.28
N MET A 358 0.30 8.33 14.64
CA MET A 358 1.25 7.26 14.33
C MET A 358 2.67 7.62 14.80
N LEU A 359 2.81 7.93 16.08
CA LEU A 359 4.09 8.21 16.75
C LEU A 359 4.84 6.93 17.14
N TRP A 360 4.30 5.78 16.76
CA TRP A 360 4.87 4.47 17.00
C TRP A 360 4.83 3.63 15.72
N ILE A 361 5.87 2.82 15.49
CA ILE A 361 5.80 1.74 14.50
C ILE A 361 5.18 0.54 15.21
N ARG A 362 3.88 0.33 15.03
CA ARG A 362 3.08 -0.52 15.93
C ARG A 362 1.90 -1.18 15.24
N LYS A 363 1.41 -2.25 15.86
CA LYS A 363 0.08 -2.81 15.60
C LYS A 363 -0.85 -2.49 16.78
N VAL A 364 -2.08 -2.08 16.51
CA VAL A 364 -3.12 -1.92 17.54
C VAL A 364 -4.24 -2.88 17.22
N ASP A 365 -4.59 -3.72 18.19
CA ASP A 365 -5.87 -4.39 18.27
C ASP A 365 -6.75 -3.59 19.24
N PHE A 366 -7.75 -2.88 18.69
CA PHE A 366 -8.64 -2.03 19.47
C PHE A 366 -10.07 -2.53 19.36
N LYS A 367 -10.74 -2.69 20.49
CA LYS A 367 -12.14 -3.13 20.54
C LYS A 367 -13.04 -1.94 20.85
N GLN A 368 -14.00 -1.71 19.95
CA GLN A 368 -15.09 -0.74 20.12
C GLN A 368 -16.40 -1.37 19.62
N SER A 369 -17.52 -0.80 20.04
CA SER A 369 -18.83 -1.22 19.53
C SER A 369 -19.08 -0.76 18.09
N ASP A 370 -19.99 -1.44 17.38
CA ASP A 370 -20.23 -1.17 15.96
C ASP A 370 -20.66 0.28 15.69
N PHE A 371 -21.47 0.89 16.55
CA PHE A 371 -21.89 2.28 16.38
C PHE A 371 -20.70 3.24 16.49
N MET A 372 -19.72 2.96 17.38
CA MET A 372 -18.53 3.78 17.56
C MET A 372 -17.65 3.74 16.30
N TRP A 373 -17.52 2.57 15.67
CA TRP A 373 -16.83 2.47 14.40
C TRP A 373 -17.55 3.20 13.27
N VAL A 374 -18.88 3.16 13.23
CA VAL A 374 -19.67 3.94 12.28
C VAL A 374 -19.45 5.45 12.50
N TYR A 375 -19.47 5.94 13.75
CA TYR A 375 -19.14 7.34 14.03
C TYR A 375 -17.72 7.69 13.56
N GLN A 376 -16.72 6.86 13.89
CA GLN A 376 -15.34 7.09 13.46
C GLN A 376 -15.21 7.16 11.92
N LEU A 377 -15.90 6.27 11.19
CA LEU A 377 -15.87 6.23 9.73
C LEU A 377 -16.41 7.52 9.09
N TYR A 378 -17.53 8.03 9.59
CA TYR A 378 -18.22 9.19 9.00
C TYR A 378 -17.71 10.54 9.53
N LYS A 379 -17.20 10.59 10.77
CA LYS A 379 -16.80 11.83 11.42
C LYS A 379 -15.30 12.11 11.42
N ASP A 380 -14.46 11.08 11.40
CA ASP A 380 -13.01 11.29 11.38
C ASP A 380 -12.54 11.64 9.96
N LYS A 381 -11.70 12.68 9.85
CA LYS A 381 -11.14 13.16 8.58
C LYS A 381 -9.82 12.47 8.20
N ASN A 382 -9.26 11.67 9.11
CA ASN A 382 -8.01 10.97 8.90
C ASN A 382 -8.27 9.65 8.16
N VAL A 383 -7.68 9.50 6.97
CA VAL A 383 -7.79 8.30 6.12
C VAL A 383 -7.46 7.02 6.87
N ALA A 384 -6.42 7.01 7.71
CA ALA A 384 -6.05 5.82 8.45
C ALA A 384 -7.09 5.45 9.51
N ALA A 385 -7.70 6.45 10.16
CA ALA A 385 -8.78 6.23 11.12
C ALA A 385 -10.01 5.61 10.45
N GLN A 386 -10.34 6.08 9.25
CA GLN A 386 -11.46 5.56 8.47
C GLN A 386 -11.18 4.11 8.03
N ILE A 387 -9.95 3.80 7.60
CA ILE A 387 -9.53 2.43 7.26
C ILE A 387 -9.55 1.52 8.50
N GLU A 388 -9.05 1.99 9.65
CA GLU A 388 -9.14 1.28 10.92
C GLU A 388 -10.60 0.99 11.31
N ALA A 389 -11.50 1.96 11.11
CA ALA A 389 -12.94 1.78 11.37
C ALA A 389 -13.58 0.75 10.44
N ILE A 390 -13.27 0.75 9.14
CA ILE A 390 -13.73 -0.27 8.18
C ILE A 390 -13.27 -1.67 8.61
N ARG A 391 -12.01 -1.80 9.07
CA ARG A 391 -11.48 -3.08 9.56
C ARG A 391 -12.11 -3.52 10.88
N GLY A 392 -12.32 -2.59 11.80
CA GLY A 392 -13.02 -2.82 13.07
C GLY A 392 -14.43 -3.35 12.84
N LEU A 393 -15.18 -2.70 11.95
CA LEU A 393 -16.50 -3.13 11.50
C LEU A 393 -16.50 -4.53 10.85
N SER A 394 -15.46 -4.86 10.06
CA SER A 394 -15.31 -6.18 9.45
C SER A 394 -15.00 -7.28 10.48
N SER A 395 -14.29 -6.93 11.56
CA SER A 395 -13.90 -7.89 12.60
C SER A 395 -15.11 -8.50 13.33
N THR A 396 -16.22 -7.76 13.44
CA THR A 396 -17.48 -8.23 14.04
C THR A 396 -18.07 -9.45 13.32
N ILE A 397 -17.83 -9.58 12.00
CA ILE A 397 -18.35 -10.69 11.18
C ILE A 397 -17.50 -11.95 11.28
N LYS A 398 -16.22 -11.81 11.58
CA LYS A 398 -15.28 -12.95 11.64
C LYS A 398 -15.34 -13.73 12.96
N GLN A 399 -16.31 -13.42 13.82
CA GLN A 399 -16.52 -14.13 15.08
C GLN A 399 -17.25 -15.46 14.83
N ASP A 400 -17.09 -16.43 15.75
CA ASP A 400 -17.63 -17.78 15.60
C ASP A 400 -19.17 -17.81 15.51
N GLN A 401 -19.85 -16.77 15.99
CA GLN A 401 -21.31 -16.63 15.88
C GLN A 401 -21.69 -15.57 14.85
N PRO A 402 -22.66 -15.85 13.95
CA PRO A 402 -23.11 -14.87 12.98
C PRO A 402 -23.76 -13.67 13.69
N PRO A 403 -23.39 -12.42 13.35
CA PRO A 403 -23.96 -11.25 13.99
C PRO A 403 -25.45 -11.06 13.61
N PRO A 404 -26.24 -10.36 14.46
CA PRO A 404 -27.65 -10.09 14.19
C PRO A 404 -27.87 -9.36 12.85
N ASP A 405 -29.00 -9.62 12.19
CA ASP A 405 -29.40 -9.04 10.90
C ASP A 405 -29.33 -7.50 10.88
N SER A 406 -29.66 -6.87 12.01
CA SER A 406 -29.59 -5.42 12.17
C SER A 406 -28.16 -4.88 12.05
N VAL A 407 -27.17 -5.57 12.62
CA VAL A 407 -25.75 -5.22 12.55
C VAL A 407 -25.21 -5.48 11.14
N ARG A 408 -25.59 -6.61 10.53
CA ARG A 408 -25.22 -6.95 9.15
C ARG A 408 -25.72 -5.90 8.16
N SER A 409 -26.98 -5.51 8.30
CA SER A 409 -27.61 -4.48 7.46
C SER A 409 -26.97 -3.11 7.66
N LEU A 410 -26.66 -2.74 8.91
CA LEU A 410 -25.95 -1.50 9.22
C LEU A 410 -24.59 -1.46 8.55
N LEU A 411 -23.83 -2.55 8.63
CA LEU A 411 -22.51 -2.65 8.02
C LEU A 411 -22.55 -2.51 6.50
N VAL A 412 -23.42 -3.28 5.85
CA VAL A 412 -23.51 -3.22 4.38
C VAL A 412 -23.93 -1.82 3.94
N ARG A 413 -24.86 -1.20 4.67
CA ARG A 413 -25.30 0.17 4.38
C ARG A 413 -24.17 1.18 4.58
N SER A 414 -23.44 1.12 5.69
CA SER A 414 -22.35 2.06 5.99
C SER A 414 -21.20 1.97 4.99
N LEU A 415 -20.80 0.74 4.62
CA LEU A 415 -19.77 0.52 3.59
C LEU A 415 -20.25 0.91 2.19
N SER A 416 -21.54 0.68 1.86
CA SER A 416 -22.10 1.05 0.55
C SER A 416 -22.20 2.56 0.38
N GLU A 417 -22.63 3.29 1.41
CA GLU A 417 -22.64 4.75 1.41
C GLU A 417 -21.21 5.32 1.32
N THR A 418 -20.26 4.73 2.07
CA THR A 418 -18.83 5.09 1.99
C THR A 418 -18.27 4.87 0.59
N LEU A 419 -18.65 3.78 -0.08
CA LEU A 419 -18.22 3.48 -1.45
C LEU A 419 -18.73 4.53 -2.46
N GLU A 420 -19.97 5.00 -2.28
CA GLU A 420 -20.63 5.91 -3.21
C GLU A 420 -20.25 7.39 -3.04
N ASP A 421 -19.76 7.80 -1.86
CA ASP A 421 -19.46 9.21 -1.54
C ASP A 421 -18.22 9.75 -2.30
N PRO A 422 -18.37 10.64 -3.29
CA PRO A 422 -17.24 11.16 -4.07
C PRO A 422 -16.29 12.06 -3.27
N GLN A 423 -16.71 12.59 -2.11
CA GLN A 423 -15.87 13.48 -1.29
C GLN A 423 -14.80 12.71 -0.50
N LEU A 424 -15.00 11.41 -0.29
CA LEU A 424 -14.05 10.56 0.42
C LEU A 424 -12.85 10.20 -0.45
N PHE A 425 -11.70 10.09 0.22
CA PHE A 425 -10.46 9.70 -0.43
C PHE A 425 -10.62 8.31 -1.07
N HIS A 426 -10.19 8.16 -2.34
CA HIS A 426 -10.46 6.97 -3.13
C HIS A 426 -9.98 5.67 -2.49
N THR A 427 -8.90 5.69 -1.69
CA THR A 427 -8.43 4.49 -1.00
C THR A 427 -9.41 4.04 0.08
N VAL A 428 -10.03 4.96 0.85
CA VAL A 428 -11.06 4.62 1.86
C VAL A 428 -12.24 3.92 1.19
N ARG A 429 -12.70 4.45 0.06
CA ARG A 429 -13.75 3.85 -0.78
C ARG A 429 -13.35 2.48 -1.31
N SER A 430 -12.08 2.34 -1.70
CA SER A 430 -11.50 1.08 -2.17
C SER A 430 -11.45 0.03 -1.05
N TYR A 431 -11.09 0.43 0.17
CA TYR A 431 -11.15 -0.44 1.35
C TYR A 431 -12.58 -0.86 1.66
N ALA A 432 -13.56 0.06 1.58
CA ALA A 432 -14.97 -0.28 1.77
C ALA A 432 -15.46 -1.31 0.74
N ALA A 433 -15.09 -1.15 -0.54
CA ALA A 433 -15.38 -2.13 -1.60
C ALA A 433 -14.77 -3.51 -1.30
N LYS A 434 -13.48 -3.55 -0.95
CA LYS A 434 -12.76 -4.79 -0.62
C LYS A 434 -13.39 -5.49 0.59
N THR A 435 -13.77 -4.73 1.62
CA THR A 435 -14.47 -5.28 2.78
C THR A 435 -15.84 -5.83 2.41
N LEU A 436 -16.64 -5.12 1.60
CA LEU A 436 -17.93 -5.62 1.09
C LEU A 436 -17.80 -6.98 0.37
N GLY A 437 -16.76 -7.15 -0.45
CA GLY A 437 -16.49 -8.42 -1.15
C GLY A 437 -16.17 -9.58 -0.21
N GLN A 438 -15.62 -9.31 0.97
CA GLN A 438 -15.32 -10.29 2.00
C GLN A 438 -16.51 -10.61 2.92
N LEU A 439 -17.64 -9.90 2.78
CA LEU A 439 -18.79 -10.09 3.66
C LEU A 439 -19.65 -11.27 3.23
N SER A 440 -19.52 -12.36 3.98
CA SER A 440 -20.28 -13.59 3.84
C SER A 440 -20.83 -14.07 5.19
N CYS A 441 -21.99 -14.72 5.20
CA CYS A 441 -22.51 -15.43 6.36
C CYS A 441 -22.90 -16.87 6.01
N PRO A 442 -22.61 -17.87 6.86
CA PRO A 442 -23.21 -19.19 6.72
C PRO A 442 -24.73 -19.07 6.94
N ASP A 443 -25.53 -19.71 6.10
CA ASP A 443 -26.97 -19.82 6.34
C ASP A 443 -27.20 -20.67 7.60
N ALA A 444 -28.15 -20.24 8.44
CA ALA A 444 -28.63 -21.06 9.54
C ALA A 444 -29.43 -22.23 8.95
N GLY A 445 -28.81 -23.41 8.89
CA GLY A 445 -29.53 -24.65 8.61
C GLY A 445 -30.62 -24.90 9.67
N PRO A 446 -31.61 -25.77 9.38
CA PRO A 446 -32.54 -26.24 10.40
C PRO A 446 -31.77 -26.81 11.61
N ALA A 447 -32.25 -26.53 12.82
CA ALA A 447 -31.56 -26.84 14.06
C ALA A 447 -31.17 -28.34 14.13
N GLY A 448 -29.87 -28.63 14.14
CA GLY A 448 -29.32 -29.99 14.27
C GLY A 448 -28.51 -30.49 13.07
N GLU A 449 -28.60 -29.83 11.90
CA GLU A 449 -27.70 -30.05 10.77
C GLU A 449 -26.68 -28.89 10.69
N GLY A 450 -25.46 -29.16 10.23
CA GLY A 450 -24.33 -28.20 10.28
C GLY A 450 -24.58 -26.86 9.55
N ALA A 451 -23.55 -26.01 9.51
CA ALA A 451 -23.62 -24.71 8.83
C ALA A 451 -24.13 -24.86 7.38
N GLY A 452 -25.19 -24.13 7.02
CA GLY A 452 -25.78 -24.12 5.69
C GLY A 452 -24.91 -23.44 4.63
N PRO A 453 -25.38 -23.33 3.38
CA PRO A 453 -24.63 -22.66 2.31
C PRO A 453 -24.29 -21.22 2.68
N VAL A 454 -23.13 -20.73 2.25
CA VAL A 454 -22.68 -19.38 2.58
C VAL A 454 -23.39 -18.36 1.68
N ARG A 455 -24.10 -17.42 2.31
CA ARG A 455 -24.74 -16.28 1.65
C ARG A 455 -23.83 -15.06 1.66
N TRP A 456 -23.60 -14.50 0.48
CA TRP A 456 -22.87 -13.25 0.29
C TRP A 456 -23.78 -12.05 0.56
N ILE A 457 -23.46 -11.25 1.58
CA ILE A 457 -24.29 -10.10 1.96
C ILE A 457 -23.80 -8.82 1.27
N GLY A 458 -22.48 -8.67 1.10
CA GLY A 458 -21.89 -7.47 0.48
C GLY A 458 -21.81 -7.52 -1.04
N VAL A 459 -21.70 -8.71 -1.65
CA VAL A 459 -21.60 -8.87 -3.11
C VAL A 459 -22.79 -8.25 -3.87
N PRO A 460 -24.06 -8.41 -3.44
CA PRO A 460 -25.19 -7.75 -4.08
C PRO A 460 -25.05 -6.21 -4.14
N ALA A 461 -24.45 -5.59 -3.11
CA ALA A 461 -24.22 -4.15 -3.09
C ALA A 461 -23.18 -3.73 -4.14
N LEU A 462 -22.10 -4.50 -4.29
CA LEU A 462 -21.06 -4.28 -5.31
C LEU A 462 -21.60 -4.46 -6.74
N LEU A 463 -22.39 -5.51 -6.97
CA LEU A 463 -23.03 -5.75 -8.27
C LEU A 463 -24.00 -4.61 -8.63
N ASN A 464 -24.78 -4.16 -7.65
CA ASN A 464 -25.68 -3.03 -7.82
C ASN A 464 -24.92 -1.72 -8.09
N HIS A 465 -23.77 -1.48 -7.45
CA HIS A 465 -22.89 -0.37 -7.78
C HIS A 465 -22.45 -0.41 -9.26
N ILE A 466 -22.00 -1.58 -9.74
CA ILE A 466 -21.61 -1.76 -11.15
C ILE A 466 -22.78 -1.50 -12.09
N ARG A 467 -23.95 -2.11 -11.83
CA ARG A 467 -25.12 -1.95 -12.69
C ARG A 467 -25.58 -0.49 -12.78
N ARG A 468 -25.53 0.26 -11.67
CA ARG A 468 -25.96 1.66 -11.65
C ARG A 468 -24.97 2.59 -12.36
N ARG A 469 -23.67 2.41 -12.14
CA ARG A 469 -22.65 3.34 -12.63
C ARG A 469 -22.13 2.99 -14.01
N TYR A 470 -21.85 1.71 -14.28
CA TYR A 470 -21.07 1.29 -15.45
C TYR A 470 -21.87 0.52 -16.50
N VAL A 471 -23.13 0.17 -16.23
CA VAL A 471 -24.01 -0.54 -17.17
C VAL A 471 -25.13 0.41 -17.62
N ASP A 472 -25.43 0.35 -18.90
CA ASP A 472 -26.53 1.08 -19.50
C ASP A 472 -27.87 0.41 -19.14
N ARG A 473 -28.86 1.19 -18.71
CA ARG A 473 -30.14 0.66 -18.20
C ARG A 473 -31.02 0.10 -19.30
N ASP A 474 -30.91 0.61 -20.52
CA ASP A 474 -31.79 0.26 -21.62
C ASP A 474 -31.25 -0.96 -22.37
N THR A 475 -29.93 -1.02 -22.57
CA THR A 475 -29.29 -2.13 -23.30
C THR A 475 -28.79 -3.26 -22.42
N GLY A 476 -28.58 -3.00 -21.12
CA GLY A 476 -27.93 -3.94 -20.20
C GLY A 476 -26.44 -4.20 -20.51
N LEU A 477 -25.85 -3.44 -21.44
CA LEU A 477 -24.45 -3.55 -21.83
C LEU A 477 -23.57 -2.56 -21.05
N PRO A 478 -22.27 -2.86 -20.86
CA PRO A 478 -21.34 -1.91 -20.30
C PRO A 478 -21.31 -0.59 -21.10
N LYS A 479 -21.32 0.54 -20.39
CA LYS A 479 -21.09 1.86 -20.98
C LYS A 479 -19.63 1.98 -21.45
N PRO A 480 -19.34 2.83 -22.45
CA PRO A 480 -17.97 3.20 -22.79
C PRO A 480 -17.20 3.70 -21.55
N ASN A 481 -15.92 3.37 -21.47
CA ASN A 481 -15.08 3.77 -20.36
C ASN A 481 -14.95 5.30 -20.29
N ASN A 482 -14.95 5.83 -19.07
CA ASN A 482 -14.59 7.21 -18.77
C ASN A 482 -13.71 7.20 -17.52
N PHE A 483 -12.43 7.45 -17.69
CA PHE A 483 -11.43 7.46 -16.62
C PHE A 483 -10.95 8.87 -16.27
N SER A 484 -11.62 9.91 -16.79
CA SER A 484 -11.27 11.32 -16.54
C SER A 484 -11.16 11.65 -15.05
N ASN A 485 -11.99 11.03 -14.21
CA ASN A 485 -11.83 11.06 -12.76
C ASN A 485 -10.95 9.89 -12.29
N VAL A 486 -9.67 10.17 -12.08
CA VAL A 486 -8.66 9.19 -11.60
C VAL A 486 -9.07 8.55 -10.27
N ALA A 487 -9.76 9.29 -9.39
CA ALA A 487 -10.21 8.76 -8.11
C ALA A 487 -11.27 7.66 -8.29
N ASP A 488 -12.26 7.89 -9.16
CA ASP A 488 -13.30 6.92 -9.47
C ASP A 488 -12.76 5.73 -10.28
N TYR A 489 -11.74 5.95 -11.11
CA TYR A 489 -11.02 4.88 -11.79
C TYR A 489 -10.41 3.87 -10.81
N PHE A 490 -9.70 4.33 -9.77
CA PHE A 490 -9.15 3.45 -8.74
C PHE A 490 -10.23 2.72 -7.93
N VAL A 491 -11.37 3.38 -7.66
CA VAL A 491 -12.51 2.73 -7.01
C VAL A 491 -13.12 1.65 -7.91
N LYS A 492 -13.33 1.93 -9.20
CA LYS A 492 -13.83 0.95 -10.19
C LYS A 492 -12.96 -0.31 -10.22
N LYS A 493 -11.63 -0.14 -10.26
CA LYS A 493 -10.67 -1.27 -10.19
C LYS A 493 -10.83 -2.05 -8.89
N SER A 494 -10.91 -1.36 -7.76
CA SER A 494 -11.02 -2.00 -6.44
C SER A 494 -12.33 -2.77 -6.26
N VAL A 495 -13.44 -2.30 -6.84
CA VAL A 495 -14.72 -3.04 -6.86
C VAL A 495 -14.58 -4.33 -7.67
N ILE A 496 -13.91 -4.30 -8.83
CA ILE A 496 -13.66 -5.49 -9.65
C ILE A 496 -12.76 -6.49 -8.93
N GLU A 497 -11.70 -6.00 -8.28
CA GLU A 497 -10.84 -6.84 -7.44
C GLU A 497 -11.65 -7.50 -6.33
N ALA A 498 -12.46 -6.72 -5.61
CA ALA A 498 -13.29 -7.21 -4.51
C ALA A 498 -14.29 -8.29 -4.95
N LEU A 499 -14.88 -8.15 -6.14
CA LEU A 499 -15.75 -9.18 -6.72
C LEU A 499 -14.98 -10.46 -7.08
N GLY A 500 -13.77 -10.33 -7.63
CA GLY A 500 -12.91 -11.49 -7.92
C GLY A 500 -12.42 -12.21 -6.66
N ASP A 501 -12.25 -11.48 -5.56
CA ASP A 501 -11.81 -11.98 -4.25
C ASP A 501 -12.95 -12.49 -3.35
N ALA A 502 -14.20 -12.23 -3.71
CA ALA A 502 -15.37 -12.72 -2.97
C ALA A 502 -15.48 -14.25 -3.07
N ARG A 503 -14.79 -14.97 -2.18
CA ARG A 503 -14.77 -16.44 -2.11
C ARG A 503 -14.80 -16.98 -0.68
N GLN A 504 -15.50 -18.09 -0.50
CA GLN A 504 -15.65 -18.76 0.79
C GLN A 504 -14.30 -19.35 1.23
N ALA A 505 -14.00 -19.32 2.52
CA ALA A 505 -12.94 -20.13 3.11
C ALA A 505 -13.27 -21.62 2.85
N GLY A 506 -12.55 -22.26 1.92
CA GLY A 506 -12.83 -23.63 1.47
C GLY A 506 -13.29 -23.78 0.01
N GLY A 507 -13.33 -22.70 -0.78
CA GLY A 507 -13.33 -22.78 -2.25
C GLY A 507 -14.68 -23.01 -2.95
N ALA A 508 -15.82 -23.01 -2.24
CA ALA A 508 -17.14 -23.14 -2.85
C ALA A 508 -17.65 -21.86 -3.55
N ALA A 509 -18.67 -22.06 -4.39
CA ALA A 509 -19.18 -21.19 -5.45
C ALA A 509 -19.33 -19.69 -5.11
N VAL A 510 -18.82 -18.87 -6.02
CA VAL A 510 -19.16 -17.44 -6.13
C VAL A 510 -20.59 -17.33 -6.67
N ASP A 511 -21.33 -16.28 -6.31
CA ASP A 511 -22.57 -15.94 -7.00
C ASP A 511 -22.33 -15.93 -8.52
N SER A 512 -23.09 -16.76 -9.25
CA SER A 512 -22.98 -16.93 -10.71
C SER A 512 -23.05 -15.61 -11.48
N GLU A 513 -23.68 -14.61 -10.87
CA GLU A 513 -23.80 -13.27 -11.42
C GLU A 513 -22.48 -12.50 -11.43
N VAL A 514 -21.56 -12.80 -10.51
CA VAL A 514 -20.23 -12.17 -10.45
C VAL A 514 -19.43 -12.50 -11.69
N PHE A 515 -19.28 -13.79 -12.03
CA PHE A 515 -18.57 -14.19 -13.24
C PHE A 515 -19.23 -13.58 -14.47
N THR A 516 -20.56 -13.66 -14.57
CA THR A 516 -21.32 -13.14 -15.71
C THR A 516 -21.11 -11.63 -15.89
N THR A 517 -21.10 -10.87 -14.81
CA THR A 517 -20.85 -9.42 -14.81
C THR A 517 -19.42 -9.11 -15.25
N LEU A 518 -18.41 -9.77 -14.65
CA LEU A 518 -17.00 -9.58 -15.00
C LEU A 518 -16.71 -9.95 -16.46
N PHE A 519 -17.28 -11.06 -16.93
CA PHE A 519 -17.18 -11.50 -18.31
C PHE A 519 -17.83 -10.49 -19.27
N SER A 520 -19.01 -9.96 -18.92
CA SER A 520 -19.69 -8.94 -19.73
C SER A 520 -18.85 -7.67 -19.86
N LEU A 521 -18.32 -7.16 -18.73
CA LEU A 521 -17.43 -5.99 -18.70
C LEU A 521 -16.19 -6.20 -19.57
N LEU A 522 -15.55 -7.37 -19.49
CA LEU A 522 -14.35 -7.66 -20.28
C LEU A 522 -14.67 -7.88 -21.77
N LYS A 523 -15.76 -8.57 -22.10
CA LYS A 523 -16.11 -8.88 -23.49
C LYS A 523 -16.51 -7.63 -24.28
N HIS A 524 -17.24 -6.72 -23.64
CA HIS A 524 -17.82 -5.50 -24.20
C HIS A 524 -17.07 -4.23 -23.78
N ASN A 525 -15.82 -4.36 -23.32
CA ASN A 525 -14.99 -3.22 -22.98
C ASN A 525 -14.77 -2.33 -24.20
N ASP A 526 -15.12 -1.05 -24.07
CA ASP A 526 -14.89 -0.01 -25.06
C ASP A 526 -14.14 1.17 -24.42
N ASN A 527 -12.98 1.49 -24.97
CA ASN A 527 -12.12 2.60 -24.54
C ASN A 527 -11.89 3.61 -25.68
N SER A 528 -12.70 3.57 -26.74
CA SER A 528 -12.50 4.39 -27.95
C SER A 528 -12.70 5.89 -27.69
N SER A 529 -13.48 6.26 -26.67
CA SER A 529 -13.81 7.64 -26.30
C SER A 529 -13.01 8.16 -25.09
N ASN A 530 -11.97 7.46 -24.66
CA ASN A 530 -11.28 7.75 -23.41
C ASN A 530 -9.77 7.97 -23.64
N ASP A 531 -9.24 9.06 -23.13
CA ASP A 531 -7.83 9.44 -23.33
C ASP A 531 -6.86 8.59 -22.50
N ILE A 532 -7.34 8.03 -21.39
CA ILE A 532 -6.54 7.18 -20.50
C ILE A 532 -6.57 5.73 -20.98
N SER A 533 -5.43 5.05 -20.87
CA SER A 533 -5.29 3.66 -21.29
C SER A 533 -6.08 2.71 -20.39
N ASP A 534 -6.73 1.71 -20.99
CA ASP A 534 -7.46 0.66 -20.28
C ASP A 534 -6.61 -0.59 -19.97
N GLY A 535 -5.31 -0.60 -20.29
CA GLY A 535 -4.45 -1.78 -20.12
C GLY A 535 -4.47 -2.35 -18.70
N HIS A 536 -4.24 -1.50 -17.69
CA HIS A 536 -4.29 -1.91 -16.29
C HIS A 536 -5.70 -2.27 -15.81
N TYR A 537 -6.74 -1.63 -16.35
CA TYR A 537 -8.14 -1.96 -16.05
C TYR A 537 -8.48 -3.37 -16.54
N ILE A 538 -8.06 -3.71 -17.75
CA ILE A 538 -8.25 -5.02 -18.38
C ILE A 538 -7.44 -6.10 -17.66
N ALA A 539 -6.20 -5.80 -17.28
CA ALA A 539 -5.38 -6.71 -16.47
C ALA A 539 -6.12 -7.09 -15.16
N VAL A 540 -6.72 -6.11 -14.48
CA VAL A 540 -7.52 -6.35 -13.26
C VAL A 540 -8.78 -7.18 -13.55
N LEU A 541 -9.51 -6.89 -14.63
CA LEU A 541 -10.67 -7.69 -15.05
C LEU A 541 -10.30 -9.14 -15.36
N ILE A 542 -9.20 -9.38 -16.05
CA ILE A 542 -8.69 -10.71 -16.38
C ILE A 542 -8.37 -11.49 -15.09
N SER A 543 -7.61 -10.88 -14.19
CA SER A 543 -7.23 -11.50 -12.91
C SER A 543 -8.45 -11.73 -12.01
N ALA A 544 -9.41 -10.81 -11.97
CA ALA A 544 -10.65 -10.98 -11.21
C ALA A 544 -11.55 -12.07 -11.81
N MET A 545 -11.70 -12.12 -13.14
CA MET A 545 -12.49 -13.15 -13.83
C MET A 545 -11.90 -14.55 -13.62
N ALA A 546 -10.58 -14.70 -13.75
CA ALA A 546 -9.90 -15.98 -13.50
C ALA A 546 -10.03 -16.43 -12.04
N ARG A 547 -9.92 -15.48 -11.09
CA ARG A 547 -10.20 -15.73 -9.68
C ARG A 547 -11.67 -16.01 -9.42
N ALA A 548 -12.62 -15.49 -10.18
CA ALA A 548 -14.05 -15.75 -10.00
C ALA A 548 -14.46 -17.13 -10.54
N ALA A 549 -13.82 -17.63 -11.59
CA ALA A 549 -14.22 -18.88 -12.27
C ALA A 549 -14.30 -20.11 -11.36
N THR A 550 -15.43 -20.83 -11.39
CA THR A 550 -15.68 -22.03 -10.55
C THR A 550 -15.72 -23.33 -11.36
N GLY A 551 -16.02 -23.25 -12.66
CA GLY A 551 -16.22 -24.43 -13.51
C GLY A 551 -17.63 -25.02 -13.41
N GLU A 552 -18.48 -24.50 -12.53
CA GLU A 552 -19.87 -24.95 -12.35
C GLU A 552 -20.79 -24.43 -13.44
N ILE A 553 -20.49 -23.24 -13.99
CA ILE A 553 -21.26 -22.63 -15.06
C ILE A 553 -20.91 -23.32 -16.40
N PRO A 554 -21.90 -23.84 -17.15
CA PRO A 554 -21.63 -24.52 -18.42
C PRO A 554 -20.86 -23.65 -19.41
N GLY A 555 -19.68 -24.14 -19.82
CA GLY A 555 -18.81 -23.48 -20.80
C GLY A 555 -18.07 -22.25 -20.28
N GLU A 556 -18.12 -21.96 -18.98
CA GLU A 556 -17.40 -20.85 -18.32
C GLU A 556 -15.91 -20.89 -18.62
N THR A 557 -15.24 -22.00 -18.32
CA THR A 557 -13.80 -22.17 -18.54
C THR A 557 -13.41 -21.92 -19.99
N ASN A 558 -14.18 -22.44 -20.94
CA ASN A 558 -13.91 -22.26 -22.37
C ASN A 558 -14.09 -20.79 -22.79
N LYS A 559 -15.12 -20.11 -22.28
CA LYS A 559 -15.31 -18.66 -22.49
C LYS A 559 -14.13 -17.86 -21.94
N THR A 560 -13.67 -18.19 -20.73
CA THR A 560 -12.53 -17.57 -20.07
C THR A 560 -11.26 -17.74 -20.90
N VAL A 561 -10.88 -18.97 -21.24
CA VAL A 561 -9.68 -19.26 -22.05
C VAL A 561 -9.71 -18.52 -23.38
N LYS A 562 -10.85 -18.51 -24.09
CA LYS A 562 -11.00 -17.75 -25.34
C LYS A 562 -10.79 -16.24 -25.15
N GLN A 563 -11.25 -15.66 -24.05
CA GLN A 563 -10.98 -14.24 -23.76
C GLN A 563 -9.50 -14.01 -23.44
N LEU A 564 -8.85 -14.88 -22.65
CA LEU A 564 -7.42 -14.77 -22.37
C LEU A 564 -6.61 -14.76 -23.67
N GLU A 565 -6.84 -15.72 -24.56
CA GLU A 565 -6.16 -15.79 -25.86
C GLU A 565 -6.45 -14.58 -26.76
N ARG A 566 -7.67 -14.03 -26.72
CA ARG A 566 -8.06 -12.83 -27.46
C ARG A 566 -7.25 -11.63 -26.97
N TYR A 567 -7.18 -11.44 -25.65
CA TYR A 567 -6.50 -10.30 -25.04
C TYR A 567 -4.97 -10.41 -25.14
N MET A 568 -4.40 -11.61 -25.03
CA MET A 568 -2.98 -11.84 -25.31
C MET A 568 -2.63 -11.53 -26.77
N ARG A 569 -3.47 -11.94 -27.74
CA ARG A 569 -3.27 -11.56 -29.15
C ARG A 569 -3.41 -10.06 -29.39
N ARG A 570 -4.38 -9.42 -28.73
CA ARG A 570 -4.57 -7.98 -28.80
C ARG A 570 -3.34 -7.23 -28.26
N ASP A 571 -2.85 -7.64 -27.10
CA ASP A 571 -1.68 -7.05 -26.44
C ASP A 571 -0.37 -7.33 -27.19
N TRP A 572 -0.32 -8.40 -27.98
CA TRP A 572 0.80 -8.64 -28.90
C TRP A 572 0.80 -7.68 -30.10
N LEU A 573 -0.38 -7.37 -30.65
CA LEU A 573 -0.54 -6.43 -31.78
C LEU A 573 -0.43 -4.96 -31.36
N MET A 574 -1.02 -4.64 -30.20
CA MET A 574 -1.04 -3.30 -29.60
C MET A 574 -0.66 -3.43 -28.12
N PRO A 575 0.64 -3.38 -27.80
CA PRO A 575 1.13 -3.55 -26.44
C PRO A 575 0.57 -2.53 -25.47
N SER A 576 -0.03 -3.04 -24.40
CA SER A 576 -0.29 -2.29 -23.18
C SER A 576 1.02 -1.93 -22.48
N PHE A 577 0.96 -0.91 -21.62
CA PHE A 577 2.10 -0.53 -20.81
C PHE A 577 2.62 -1.73 -20.01
N GLY A 578 3.89 -2.05 -20.20
CA GLY A 578 4.56 -3.20 -19.59
C GLY A 578 4.00 -4.57 -19.98
N HIS A 579 3.23 -4.68 -21.07
CA HIS A 579 2.47 -5.89 -21.40
C HIS A 579 1.64 -6.42 -20.22
N SER A 580 1.09 -5.50 -19.41
CA SER A 580 0.35 -5.81 -18.19
C SER A 580 -0.82 -6.75 -18.45
N VAL A 581 -1.47 -6.64 -19.62
CA VAL A 581 -2.55 -7.53 -20.05
C VAL A 581 -2.04 -8.96 -20.31
N THR A 582 -0.91 -9.13 -21.03
CA THR A 582 -0.32 -10.46 -21.26
C THR A 582 0.17 -11.08 -19.95
N CYS A 583 0.82 -10.31 -19.09
CA CYS A 583 1.28 -10.78 -17.77
C CYS A 583 0.08 -11.27 -16.92
N ALA A 584 -0.99 -10.48 -16.85
CA ALA A 584 -2.21 -10.88 -16.14
C ALA A 584 -2.88 -12.11 -16.77
N ALA A 585 -2.86 -12.24 -18.10
CA ALA A 585 -3.41 -13.40 -18.78
C ALA A 585 -2.62 -14.69 -18.49
N LEU A 586 -1.28 -14.63 -18.44
CA LEU A 586 -0.45 -15.76 -18.04
C LEU A 586 -0.72 -16.16 -16.58
N GLU A 587 -0.78 -15.19 -15.67
CA GLU A 587 -1.11 -15.45 -14.26
C GLU A 587 -2.52 -16.03 -14.11
N ALA A 588 -3.49 -15.54 -14.88
CA ALA A 588 -4.84 -16.10 -14.96
C ALA A 588 -4.85 -17.55 -15.47
N THR A 589 -4.10 -17.86 -16.53
CA THR A 589 -3.95 -19.25 -17.02
C THR A 589 -3.39 -20.16 -15.94
N ARG A 590 -2.36 -19.72 -15.21
CA ARG A 590 -1.80 -20.47 -14.08
C ARG A 590 -2.86 -20.71 -13.00
N VAL A 591 -3.62 -19.70 -12.61
CA VAL A 591 -4.70 -19.83 -11.59
C VAL A 591 -5.76 -20.85 -12.02
N LEU A 592 -6.14 -20.88 -13.30
CA LEU A 592 -7.09 -21.87 -13.83
C LEU A 592 -6.51 -23.30 -13.77
N GLN A 593 -5.22 -23.47 -14.07
CA GLN A 593 -4.53 -24.77 -13.97
C GLN A 593 -4.40 -25.25 -12.52
N GLU A 594 -4.01 -24.37 -11.59
CA GLU A 594 -3.88 -24.72 -10.16
C GLU A 594 -5.21 -25.15 -9.53
N ARG A 595 -6.32 -24.63 -10.04
CA ARG A 595 -7.68 -24.99 -9.61
C ARG A 595 -8.23 -26.22 -10.32
N GLY A 596 -7.46 -26.87 -11.19
CA GLY A 596 -7.91 -28.03 -11.96
C GLY A 596 -9.00 -27.72 -12.99
N LEU A 597 -9.26 -26.45 -13.31
CA LEU A 597 -10.25 -26.05 -14.32
C LEU A 597 -9.74 -26.30 -15.74
N THR A 598 -8.43 -26.24 -15.93
CA THR A 598 -7.73 -26.53 -17.19
C THR A 598 -6.59 -27.51 -16.95
N ALA A 599 -6.24 -28.30 -17.98
CA ALA A 599 -5.12 -29.23 -17.89
C ALA A 599 -3.79 -28.52 -17.59
N HIS A 600 -2.90 -29.18 -16.83
CA HIS A 600 -1.54 -28.71 -16.58
C HIS A 600 -0.71 -28.74 -17.87
N ASP A 601 -0.66 -27.61 -18.57
CA ASP A 601 0.12 -27.42 -19.80
C ASP A 601 1.12 -26.27 -19.63
N LEU A 602 2.41 -26.58 -19.79
CA LEU A 602 3.49 -25.60 -19.69
C LEU A 602 3.80 -24.89 -21.01
N SER A 603 3.29 -25.40 -22.14
CA SER A 603 3.52 -24.87 -23.49
C SER A 603 3.27 -23.36 -23.61
N PRO A 604 2.15 -22.78 -23.11
CA PRO A 604 1.92 -21.34 -23.20
C PRO A 604 2.98 -20.54 -22.43
N PHE A 605 3.41 -20.99 -21.24
CA PHE A 605 4.43 -20.28 -20.47
C PHE A 605 5.81 -20.38 -21.12
N VAL A 606 6.18 -21.57 -21.61
CA VAL A 606 7.47 -21.77 -22.31
C VAL A 606 7.56 -20.89 -23.55
N LYS A 607 6.46 -20.73 -24.31
CA LYS A 607 6.42 -19.82 -25.47
C LYS A 607 6.73 -18.38 -25.08
N HIS A 608 6.22 -17.90 -23.94
CA HIS A 608 6.39 -16.53 -23.47
C HIS A 608 7.71 -16.31 -22.71
N ALA A 609 8.33 -17.37 -22.21
CA ALA A 609 9.65 -17.33 -21.56
C ALA A 609 10.83 -17.16 -22.54
N LYS A 610 10.62 -17.46 -23.84
CA LYS A 610 11.66 -17.36 -24.87
C LYS A 610 12.28 -15.98 -24.98
N VAL A 611 13.57 -15.98 -25.33
CA VAL A 611 14.32 -14.76 -25.69
C VAL A 611 13.66 -14.11 -26.91
N GLY A 612 13.43 -12.80 -26.85
CA GLY A 612 12.69 -12.03 -27.86
C GLY A 612 11.40 -11.41 -27.33
N ASN A 613 10.81 -11.98 -26.26
CA ASN A 613 9.74 -11.32 -25.52
C ASN A 613 10.31 -10.30 -24.52
N SER A 614 9.49 -9.34 -24.10
CA SER A 614 9.87 -8.35 -23.09
C SER A 614 10.29 -9.01 -21.77
N SER A 615 11.21 -8.37 -21.05
CA SER A 615 11.70 -8.88 -19.76
C SER A 615 10.56 -9.14 -18.76
N GLN A 616 9.52 -8.29 -18.75
CA GLN A 616 8.37 -8.43 -17.88
C GLN A 616 7.52 -9.67 -18.20
N VAL A 617 7.23 -9.91 -19.48
CA VAL A 617 6.49 -11.12 -19.92
C VAL A 617 7.29 -12.39 -19.61
N ARG A 618 8.61 -12.35 -19.84
CA ARG A 618 9.50 -13.48 -19.52
C ARG A 618 9.53 -13.76 -18.02
N SER A 619 9.66 -12.74 -17.19
CA SER A 619 9.60 -12.87 -15.73
C SER A 619 8.26 -13.43 -15.25
N ALA A 620 7.13 -12.96 -15.79
CA ALA A 620 5.81 -13.49 -15.47
C ALA A 620 5.67 -14.97 -15.88
N ALA A 621 6.10 -15.33 -17.09
CA ALA A 621 6.08 -16.70 -17.57
C ALA A 621 6.92 -17.64 -16.70
N PHE A 622 8.15 -17.24 -16.36
CA PHE A 622 9.01 -18.02 -15.47
C PHE A 622 8.45 -18.12 -14.06
N ARG A 623 7.82 -17.07 -13.52
CA ARG A 623 7.12 -17.12 -12.23
C ARG A 623 6.00 -18.16 -12.25
N CYS A 624 5.20 -18.20 -13.32
CA CYS A 624 4.16 -19.21 -13.49
C CYS A 624 4.75 -20.64 -13.55
N ILE A 625 5.84 -20.84 -14.30
CA ILE A 625 6.53 -22.14 -14.37
C ILE A 625 7.08 -22.55 -12.99
N ALA A 626 7.73 -21.62 -12.27
CA ALA A 626 8.29 -21.85 -10.94
C ALA A 626 7.21 -22.22 -9.92
N GLN A 627 6.03 -21.59 -9.98
CA GLN A 627 4.92 -21.89 -9.07
C GLN A 627 4.26 -23.24 -9.36
N LEU A 628 4.24 -23.68 -10.63
CA LEU A 628 3.80 -25.01 -11.05
C LEU A 628 4.88 -26.11 -10.87
N THR A 629 6.12 -25.73 -10.51
CA THR A 629 7.27 -26.64 -10.36
C THR A 629 7.13 -27.75 -9.31
N PRO A 630 6.43 -27.58 -8.17
CA PRO A 630 6.27 -28.66 -7.18
C PRO A 630 5.64 -29.93 -7.75
N SER A 631 4.90 -29.83 -8.85
CA SER A 631 4.31 -30.98 -9.55
C SER A 631 5.33 -31.77 -10.39
N HIS A 632 6.52 -31.22 -10.66
CA HIS A 632 7.53 -31.82 -11.55
C HIS A 632 8.99 -31.53 -11.11
N PRO A 633 9.66 -32.45 -10.39
CA PRO A 633 11.01 -32.22 -9.86
C PRO A 633 12.09 -31.95 -10.93
N GLY A 634 11.91 -32.45 -12.16
CA GLY A 634 12.83 -32.17 -13.28
C GLY A 634 12.86 -30.70 -13.73
N LEU A 635 11.80 -29.93 -13.44
CA LEU A 635 11.72 -28.51 -13.79
C LEU A 635 12.66 -27.65 -12.95
N LEU A 636 12.97 -28.04 -11.71
CA LEU A 636 13.88 -27.27 -10.86
C LEU A 636 15.29 -27.23 -11.47
N THR A 637 15.81 -28.38 -11.91
CA THR A 637 17.12 -28.46 -12.57
C THR A 637 17.16 -27.63 -13.84
N LEU A 638 16.07 -27.67 -14.63
CA LEU A 638 15.93 -26.86 -15.83
C LEU A 638 15.93 -25.36 -15.48
N LEU A 639 15.13 -24.91 -14.50
CA LEU A 639 15.09 -23.52 -14.07
C LEU A 639 16.44 -23.03 -13.55
N MET A 640 17.18 -23.85 -12.80
CA MET A 640 18.54 -23.50 -12.36
C MET A 640 19.53 -23.38 -13.54
N SER A 641 19.38 -24.19 -14.59
CA SER A 641 20.15 -24.04 -15.82
C SER A 641 19.79 -22.75 -16.58
N VAL A 642 18.52 -22.35 -16.56
CA VAL A 642 18.04 -21.09 -17.14
C VAL A 642 18.60 -19.91 -16.34
N VAL A 643 18.56 -19.94 -15.01
CA VAL A 643 19.14 -18.91 -14.14
C VAL A 643 20.62 -18.67 -14.47
N ARG A 644 21.38 -19.75 -14.74
CA ARG A 644 22.79 -19.68 -15.10
C ARG A 644 23.04 -19.08 -16.48
N SER A 645 22.14 -19.28 -17.43
CA SER A 645 22.26 -18.83 -18.82
C SER A 645 21.54 -17.52 -19.14
N GLU A 646 20.63 -17.06 -18.28
CA GLU A 646 19.88 -15.83 -18.46
C GLU A 646 20.79 -14.61 -18.39
N MET A 647 20.72 -13.74 -19.41
CA MET A 647 21.56 -12.55 -19.50
C MET A 647 20.93 -11.33 -18.81
N VAL A 648 19.60 -11.30 -18.68
CA VAL A 648 18.89 -10.17 -18.05
C VAL A 648 18.83 -10.37 -16.53
N PRO A 649 19.48 -9.52 -15.71
CA PRO A 649 19.54 -9.70 -14.26
C PRO A 649 18.16 -9.71 -13.59
N ALA A 650 17.25 -8.85 -14.04
CA ALA A 650 15.89 -8.77 -13.51
C ALA A 650 15.09 -10.07 -13.73
N VAL A 651 15.27 -10.74 -14.87
CA VAL A 651 14.61 -12.04 -15.14
C VAL A 651 15.22 -13.12 -14.26
N ARG A 652 16.55 -13.13 -14.11
CA ARG A 652 17.25 -14.07 -13.22
C ARG A 652 16.78 -13.94 -11.77
N LEU A 653 16.70 -12.71 -11.26
CA LEU A 653 16.22 -12.42 -9.92
C LEU A 653 14.77 -12.87 -9.74
N SER A 654 13.89 -12.54 -10.70
CA SER A 654 12.48 -12.96 -10.65
C SER A 654 12.31 -14.48 -10.63
N ILE A 655 13.17 -15.25 -11.30
CA ILE A 655 13.14 -16.72 -11.23
C ILE A 655 13.51 -17.19 -9.82
N LEU A 656 14.58 -16.64 -9.26
CA LEU A 656 15.07 -17.00 -7.92
C LEU A 656 14.05 -16.65 -6.83
N GLU A 657 13.46 -15.45 -6.88
CA GLU A 657 12.39 -15.02 -5.98
C GLU A 657 11.17 -15.94 -6.11
N ALA A 658 10.73 -16.27 -7.33
CA ALA A 658 9.60 -17.16 -7.54
C ALA A 658 9.83 -18.58 -7.00
N LEU A 659 11.08 -19.07 -7.05
CA LEU A 659 11.46 -20.34 -6.44
C LEU A 659 11.45 -20.27 -4.90
N LEU A 660 11.86 -19.12 -4.32
CA LEU A 660 11.85 -18.89 -2.88
C LEU A 660 10.44 -18.66 -2.30
N ASP A 661 9.54 -18.06 -3.08
CA ASP A 661 8.14 -17.83 -2.69
C ASP A 661 7.21 -19.01 -3.04
N GLY A 662 7.78 -20.09 -3.55
CA GLY A 662 7.07 -21.26 -4.04
C GLY A 662 6.37 -22.08 -2.94
N PRO A 663 5.42 -22.97 -3.31
CA PRO A 663 4.62 -23.75 -2.37
C PRO A 663 5.45 -24.58 -1.38
N ALA A 664 6.59 -25.11 -1.83
CA ALA A 664 7.50 -25.90 -1.01
C ALA A 664 8.01 -25.14 0.23
N GLN A 665 8.20 -23.83 0.13
CA GLN A 665 8.67 -23.01 1.24
C GLN A 665 7.52 -22.51 2.13
N ARG A 666 6.30 -22.36 1.61
CA ARG A 666 5.09 -22.13 2.44
C ARG A 666 4.78 -23.33 3.32
N ILE A 667 4.93 -24.53 2.78
CA ILE A 667 4.84 -25.81 3.52
C ILE A 667 5.98 -25.90 4.55
N ALA A 668 7.22 -25.57 4.18
CA ALA A 668 8.36 -25.60 5.09
C ALA A 668 8.32 -24.51 6.19
N ARG A 669 7.63 -23.39 5.97
CA ARG A 669 7.41 -22.31 6.96
C ARG A 669 6.18 -22.55 7.86
N GLY A 670 5.56 -23.74 7.81
CA GLY A 670 4.40 -24.08 8.63
C GLY A 670 3.11 -23.36 8.24
N GLY A 671 3.06 -22.77 7.04
CA GLY A 671 1.83 -22.21 6.50
C GLY A 671 0.87 -23.32 6.12
N VAL A 672 -0.22 -23.44 6.87
CA VAL A 672 -1.37 -24.26 6.47
C VAL A 672 -1.83 -23.74 5.12
N VAL A 673 -1.79 -24.59 4.10
CA VAL A 673 -2.48 -24.36 2.84
C VAL A 673 -3.96 -24.42 3.17
N VAL A 674 -4.63 -23.27 3.16
CA VAL A 674 -6.11 -23.20 3.15
C VAL A 674 -6.56 -23.11 1.70
#